data_AF-A0A7V8CXU9-F1
#
_entry.id   AF-A0A7V8CXU9-F1
#
_cell.length_a   1.000
_cell.length_b   1.000
_cell.length_c   1.000
_cell.angle_alpha   90.00
_cell.angle_beta   90.00
_cell.angle_gamma   90.00
#
_symmetry.space_group_name_H-M   'P 1'
#
loop_
_entity.id
_entity.type
_entity.pdbx_description
1 polymer ?
#
loop_
_entity_poly.entity_id
_entity_poly.type
_entity_poly.pdbx_seq_one_letter_code
_entity_poly.pdbx_strand_id
1 'polypeptide(L)'
;MRLLLRILAGRISNKIVLPYLLLALCIGIATTFVAVRLTTGALQDRMDNRLIEAGQVTSDSLVATEDQQIEQLRAMAFTEGVPEALAAGDTAHLAELLRPHWANNGLLALVAFDAQGQQIIGWQRDTETSVDATPADLSIADFPSWWLTAQITGGKSDTFGDKFSAFRAGRLFTAAPVRRDGVLVGGLMVAVPLDTLLERLQSRSQASVTTFYDSNGVAVATTQILAGDAVVPPIPASSLAELRPLLTAADPAHIQNVAGINGREYQFAYSPLRLRRAVDGYFSVALPRSFIVDTWAVQRLPLAALALVLLAAVVAVGTLVSRRITRPLEDLARTARSVASGELERRSAVDSRDELGVLARSFNQMTERLLHLYETSRTLSAHNQIGAILAQASASIQPIVPGAVALALLADDDGWRFYVGDDAPATLHALRGVRLPDGAVVQSLVNQAAEPQVAEASARRIRNIQLPPDMASVCYMALSVQHQLIGLLLLAHAERGVFGPASLPPIAAVASMTATALHNTRLYLEVQEEGARRRVILESIADAVIVCDAQRFVVLLNPAAEALLKVRDWQRRRYHFNELPLVPIVDASALLGEDGQLIQRYEALGQTLRASSAVLSSPAQAISGEVIVLHNISAEAALDQAKTDLIALISHELRTPLTAIQSAADMLKKGIGGELNALQTELADTALRQSYAMSALIDKAIMVANIENGTLDVDTFPTGLELVVTSALQPLRDAAAASEVELLVDVPKELPLAQIDGRLVKVALQQIVDNAIKYGVGAPVRLVARAHGEGIAIAVRDFGPGIAAEQIPHLFSRLHRGADALNQAPRGMGLGLMIARELIERQGGSVSVQSELGQGSLFTIFLPGAKDVAQAVAA
;
A
#
# COMPACT_ATOMS: atom_id res chain seq x y z
N MET A 1 19.06 29.27 -25.98
CA MET A 1 17.98 28.68 -25.15
C MET A 1 16.59 28.76 -25.80
N ARG A 2 16.09 29.94 -26.20
CA ARG A 2 14.75 30.08 -26.83
C ARG A 2 14.55 29.35 -28.18
N LEU A 3 15.60 29.19 -28.98
CA LEU A 3 15.54 28.45 -30.25
C LEU A 3 15.44 26.92 -30.03
N LEU A 4 16.16 26.41 -29.04
CA LEU A 4 16.12 25.00 -28.60
C LEU A 4 14.74 24.65 -28.02
N LEU A 5 14.16 25.55 -27.22
CA LEU A 5 12.79 25.42 -26.68
C LEU A 5 11.71 25.40 -27.78
N ARG A 6 11.88 26.13 -28.88
CA ARG A 6 10.94 26.12 -30.02
C ARG A 6 10.98 24.83 -30.82
N ILE A 7 12.17 24.25 -31.03
CA ILE A 7 12.33 22.96 -31.72
C ILE A 7 11.81 21.81 -30.84
N LEU A 8 11.95 21.93 -29.52
CA LEU A 8 11.42 20.97 -28.54
C LEU A 8 9.89 21.04 -28.37
N ALA A 9 9.24 22.18 -28.63
CA ALA A 9 7.80 22.34 -28.44
C ALA A 9 6.91 21.81 -29.59
N GLY A 10 7.48 21.49 -30.75
CA GLY A 10 6.73 21.23 -31.98
C GLY A 10 6.21 19.80 -32.20
N ARG A 11 6.75 18.79 -31.51
CA ARG A 11 6.31 17.38 -31.65
C ARG A 11 5.78 16.85 -30.32
N ILE A 12 4.64 16.15 -30.37
CA ILE A 12 4.01 15.50 -29.20
C ILE A 12 5.01 14.60 -28.47
N SER A 13 5.91 13.92 -29.20
CA SER A 13 6.98 13.11 -28.63
C SER A 13 7.86 13.88 -27.64
N ASN A 14 8.18 15.14 -27.94
CA ASN A 14 9.10 15.95 -27.13
C ASN A 14 8.40 16.51 -25.88
N LYS A 15 7.07 16.73 -25.94
CA LYS A 15 6.28 17.15 -24.78
C LYS A 15 6.15 16.05 -23.73
N ILE A 16 6.15 14.78 -24.15
CA ILE A 16 6.02 13.61 -23.25
C ILE A 16 7.40 13.16 -22.76
N VAL A 17 8.41 13.11 -23.64
CA VAL A 17 9.73 12.53 -23.32
C VAL A 17 10.59 13.47 -22.49
N LEU A 18 10.56 14.79 -22.75
CA LEU A 18 11.46 15.73 -22.10
C LEU A 18 11.24 15.84 -20.59
N PRO A 19 9.99 15.95 -20.06
CA PRO A 19 9.76 15.98 -18.62
C PRO A 19 10.22 14.67 -17.93
N TYR A 20 10.01 13.53 -18.58
CA TYR A 20 10.43 12.23 -18.06
C TYR A 20 11.96 12.10 -18.00
N LEU A 21 12.67 12.54 -19.05
CA LEU A 21 14.13 12.57 -19.07
C LEU A 21 14.72 13.49 -18.01
N LEU A 22 14.09 14.65 -17.80
CA LEU A 22 14.50 15.62 -16.78
C LEU A 22 14.27 15.07 -15.38
N LEU A 23 13.11 14.45 -15.14
CA LEU A 23 12.81 13.77 -13.88
C LEU A 23 13.78 12.62 -13.61
N ALA A 24 14.06 11.78 -14.61
CA ALA A 24 15.03 10.69 -14.50
C ALA A 24 16.44 11.18 -14.16
N LEU A 25 16.88 12.27 -14.79
CA LEU A 25 18.17 12.90 -14.49
C LEU A 25 18.20 13.44 -13.05
N CYS A 26 17.14 14.13 -12.62
CA CYS A 26 17.04 14.65 -11.25
C CYS A 26 17.03 13.52 -10.21
N ILE A 27 16.28 12.43 -10.45
CA ILE A 27 16.26 11.25 -9.57
C ILE A 27 17.63 10.57 -9.57
N GLY A 28 18.28 10.41 -10.72
CA GLY A 28 19.62 9.82 -10.81
C GLY A 28 20.66 10.61 -10.01
N ILE A 29 20.63 11.95 -10.11
CA ILE A 29 21.50 12.84 -9.33
C ILE A 29 21.18 12.72 -7.84
N ALA A 30 19.91 12.80 -7.44
CA ALA A 30 19.49 12.71 -6.05
C ALA A 30 19.85 11.35 -5.42
N THR A 31 19.62 10.25 -6.13
CA THR A 31 19.92 8.90 -5.67
C THR A 31 21.43 8.70 -5.52
N THR A 32 22.22 9.18 -6.49
CA THR A 32 23.69 9.13 -6.40
C THR A 32 24.19 9.96 -5.22
N PHE A 33 23.64 11.16 -5.02
CA PHE A 33 23.99 12.02 -3.89
C PHE A 33 23.66 11.36 -2.53
N VAL A 34 22.46 10.79 -2.40
CA VAL A 34 22.04 10.07 -1.18
C VAL A 34 22.92 8.84 -0.94
N ALA A 35 23.20 8.04 -1.97
CA ALA A 35 24.06 6.86 -1.86
C ALA A 35 25.49 7.23 -1.43
N VAL A 36 26.06 8.28 -2.01
CA VAL A 36 27.38 8.80 -1.60
C VAL A 36 27.35 9.29 -0.15
N ARG A 37 26.31 10.05 0.24
CA ARG A 37 26.21 10.59 1.61
C ARG A 37 26.04 9.50 2.66
N LEU A 38 25.20 8.49 2.39
CA LEU A 38 24.98 7.35 3.29
C LEU A 38 26.24 6.48 3.43
N THR A 39 26.96 6.24 2.34
CA THR A 39 28.18 5.42 2.36
C THR A 39 29.34 6.12 3.08
N THR A 40 29.49 7.43 2.95
CA THR A 40 30.53 8.19 3.67
C THR A 40 30.29 8.21 5.17
N GLY A 41 29.04 8.36 5.64
CA GLY A 41 28.72 8.27 7.07
C GLY A 41 29.02 6.88 7.65
N ALA A 42 28.59 5.83 6.95
CA ALA A 42 28.80 4.44 7.37
C ALA A 42 30.28 4.03 7.47
N LEU A 43 31.17 4.62 6.67
CA LEU A 43 32.60 4.33 6.74
C LEU A 43 33.27 4.97 7.97
N GLN A 44 32.83 6.17 8.37
CA GLN A 44 33.33 6.83 9.58
C GLN A 44 32.89 6.05 10.83
N ASP A 45 31.60 5.69 10.91
CA ASP A 45 31.06 4.92 12.05
C ASP A 45 31.77 3.56 12.20
N ARG A 46 32.11 2.90 11.09
CA ARG A 46 32.88 1.65 11.11
C ARG A 46 34.29 1.83 11.63
N MET A 47 34.96 2.93 11.30
CA MET A 47 36.30 3.20 11.81
C MET A 47 36.28 3.52 13.30
N ASP A 48 35.30 4.29 13.75
CA ASP A 48 35.10 4.60 15.16
C ASP A 48 34.83 3.32 15.98
N ASN A 49 33.94 2.43 15.49
CA ASN A 49 33.68 1.14 16.13
C ASN A 49 34.93 0.26 16.20
N ARG A 50 35.75 0.20 15.14
CA ARG A 50 37.00 -0.56 15.15
C ARG A 50 38.04 0.00 16.11
N LEU A 51 38.10 1.31 16.29
CA LEU A 51 38.97 1.94 17.27
C LEU A 51 38.55 1.60 18.71
N ILE A 52 37.24 1.59 18.99
CA ILE A 52 36.71 1.18 20.30
C ILE A 52 37.05 -0.29 20.57
N GLU A 53 36.79 -1.17 19.61
CA GLU A 53 37.09 -2.61 19.71
C GLU A 53 38.59 -2.84 19.96
N ALA A 54 39.47 -2.19 19.18
CA ALA A 54 40.92 -2.29 19.38
C ALA A 54 41.34 -1.78 20.77
N GLY A 55 40.73 -0.71 21.27
CA GLY A 55 40.97 -0.17 22.60
C GLY A 55 40.55 -1.14 23.72
N GLN A 56 39.38 -1.75 23.59
CA GLN A 56 38.88 -2.77 24.53
C GLN A 56 39.77 -4.01 24.54
N VAL A 57 40.11 -4.57 23.36
CA VAL A 57 40.99 -5.74 23.25
C VAL A 57 42.38 -5.46 23.84
N THR A 58 42.89 -4.24 23.70
CA THR A 58 44.16 -3.81 24.32
C THR A 58 44.05 -3.77 25.84
N SER A 59 42.96 -3.22 26.38
CA SER A 59 42.70 -3.20 27.83
C SER A 59 42.58 -4.62 28.41
N ASP A 60 41.79 -5.49 27.78
CA ASP A 60 41.58 -6.87 28.22
C ASP A 60 42.88 -7.67 28.16
N SER A 61 43.71 -7.43 27.14
CA SER A 61 45.01 -8.09 27.01
C SER A 61 46.02 -7.63 28.06
N LEU A 62 45.94 -6.38 28.53
CA LEU A 62 46.75 -5.88 29.63
C LEU A 62 46.38 -6.59 30.94
N VAL A 63 45.07 -6.66 31.25
CA VAL A 63 44.54 -7.37 32.41
C VAL A 63 44.92 -8.86 32.36
N ALA A 64 44.77 -9.51 31.22
CA ALA A 64 45.16 -10.91 31.06
C ALA A 64 46.67 -11.14 31.27
N THR A 65 47.52 -10.18 30.88
CA THR A 65 48.96 -10.26 31.13
C THR A 65 49.29 -10.13 32.62
N GLU A 66 48.61 -9.22 33.30
CA GLU A 66 48.72 -9.04 34.75
C GLU A 66 48.27 -10.30 35.51
N ASP A 67 47.10 -10.86 35.17
CA ASP A 67 46.58 -12.09 35.77
C ASP A 67 47.54 -13.28 35.57
N GLN A 68 48.10 -13.43 34.35
CA GLN A 68 49.09 -14.46 34.06
C GLN A 68 50.35 -14.30 34.92
N GLN A 69 50.88 -13.09 35.08
CA GLN A 69 52.03 -12.83 35.93
C GLN A 69 51.74 -13.15 37.41
N ILE A 70 50.54 -12.81 37.89
CA ILE A 70 50.08 -13.11 39.25
C ILE A 70 49.98 -14.62 39.47
N GLU A 71 49.45 -15.37 38.51
CA GLU A 71 49.34 -16.82 38.57
C GLU A 71 50.73 -17.48 38.61
N GLN A 72 51.66 -17.03 37.76
CA GLN A 72 53.04 -17.50 37.75
C GLN A 72 53.75 -17.23 39.09
N LEU A 73 53.59 -16.02 39.64
CA LEU A 73 54.12 -15.67 40.96
C LEU A 73 53.51 -16.51 42.07
N ARG A 74 52.20 -16.75 42.02
CA ARG A 74 51.51 -17.62 42.98
C ARG A 74 52.07 -19.03 42.92
N ALA A 75 52.20 -19.61 41.73
CA ALA A 75 52.76 -20.94 41.56
C ALA A 75 54.16 -21.04 42.20
N MET A 76 55.04 -20.06 41.95
CA MET A 76 56.39 -20.03 42.54
C MET A 76 56.41 -19.79 44.05
N ALA A 77 55.57 -18.88 44.56
CA ALA A 77 55.53 -18.54 45.98
C ALA A 77 55.01 -19.70 46.86
N PHE A 78 54.18 -20.58 46.30
CA PHE A 78 53.62 -21.76 46.98
C PHE A 78 54.36 -23.07 46.63
N THR A 79 55.43 -23.02 45.83
CA THR A 79 56.28 -24.20 45.59
C THR A 79 56.93 -24.63 46.90
N GLU A 80 56.82 -25.91 47.22
CA GLU A 80 57.38 -26.51 48.44
C GLU A 80 58.89 -26.24 48.54
N GLY A 81 59.35 -25.75 49.70
CA GLY A 81 60.75 -25.38 49.94
C GLY A 81 61.11 -23.93 49.62
N VAL A 82 60.31 -23.20 48.83
CA VAL A 82 60.60 -21.80 48.47
C VAL A 82 60.53 -20.88 49.70
N PRO A 83 59.48 -20.93 50.54
CA PRO A 83 59.43 -20.12 51.77
C PRO A 83 60.57 -20.45 52.76
N GLU A 84 60.96 -21.72 52.86
CA GLU A 84 62.06 -22.18 53.73
C GLU A 84 63.42 -21.67 53.25
N ALA A 85 63.70 -21.80 51.94
CA ALA A 85 64.94 -21.33 51.33
C ALA A 85 65.09 -19.80 51.43
N LEU A 86 63.99 -19.07 51.21
CA LEU A 86 63.95 -17.61 51.30
C LEU A 86 64.20 -17.13 52.74
N ALA A 87 63.58 -17.78 53.73
CA ALA A 87 63.77 -17.45 55.14
C ALA A 87 65.18 -17.76 55.65
N ALA A 88 65.83 -18.80 55.12
CA ALA A 88 67.20 -19.19 55.47
C ALA A 88 68.27 -18.35 54.72
N GLY A 89 67.88 -17.58 53.70
CA GLY A 89 68.82 -16.90 52.80
C GLY A 89 69.64 -17.86 51.93
N ASP A 90 69.17 -19.09 51.72
CA ASP A 90 69.86 -20.11 50.93
C ASP A 90 69.64 -19.87 49.43
N THR A 91 70.56 -19.10 48.84
CA THR A 91 70.46 -18.68 47.44
C THR A 91 70.60 -19.84 46.45
N ALA A 92 71.39 -20.86 46.80
CA ALA A 92 71.64 -22.02 45.94
C ALA A 92 70.39 -22.90 45.87
N HIS A 93 69.78 -23.20 47.01
CA HIS A 93 68.56 -23.99 47.07
C HIS A 93 67.36 -23.24 46.45
N LEU A 94 67.23 -21.94 46.72
CA LEU A 94 66.18 -21.11 46.11
C LEU A 94 66.31 -21.05 44.58
N ALA A 95 67.54 -20.98 44.06
CA ALA A 95 67.79 -21.02 42.62
C ALA A 95 67.40 -22.36 41.99
N GLU A 96 67.67 -23.49 42.67
CA GLU A 96 67.27 -24.83 42.20
C GLU A 96 65.74 -24.96 42.09
N LEU A 97 65.00 -24.42 43.06
CA LEU A 97 63.53 -24.47 43.10
C LEU A 97 62.88 -23.55 42.06
N LEU A 98 63.43 -22.35 41.83
CA LEU A 98 62.82 -21.36 40.93
C LEU A 98 63.22 -21.53 39.46
N ARG A 99 64.35 -22.19 39.17
CA ARG A 99 64.86 -22.36 37.79
C ARG A 99 63.88 -23.09 36.86
N PRO A 100 63.21 -24.20 37.26
CA PRO A 100 62.20 -24.85 36.43
C PRO A 100 61.02 -23.93 36.10
N HIS A 101 60.56 -23.11 37.05
CA HIS A 101 59.48 -22.15 36.82
C HIS A 101 59.90 -21.05 35.85
N TRP A 102 61.13 -20.54 35.97
CA TRP A 102 61.66 -19.52 35.07
C TRP A 102 61.79 -20.03 33.63
N ALA A 103 62.33 -21.24 33.45
CA ALA A 103 62.51 -21.84 32.12
C ALA A 103 61.16 -22.24 31.49
N ASN A 104 60.36 -23.05 32.17
CA ASN A 104 59.13 -23.62 31.60
C ASN A 104 58.06 -22.58 31.30
N ASN A 105 57.99 -21.50 32.08
CA ASN A 105 57.01 -20.43 31.87
C ASN A 105 57.53 -19.30 30.97
N GLY A 106 58.75 -19.42 30.45
CA GLY A 106 59.36 -18.43 29.56
C GLY A 106 59.46 -17.03 30.18
N LEU A 107 59.81 -16.95 31.47
CA LEU A 107 59.88 -15.66 32.18
C LEU A 107 61.05 -14.83 31.66
N LEU A 108 60.78 -13.57 31.29
CA LEU A 108 61.81 -12.64 30.80
C LEU A 108 62.61 -12.01 31.94
N ALA A 109 62.01 -11.88 33.12
CA ALA A 109 62.69 -11.45 34.33
C ALA A 109 62.05 -12.08 35.57
N LEU A 110 62.89 -12.48 36.52
CA LEU A 110 62.50 -13.01 37.83
C LEU A 110 63.43 -12.43 38.90
N VAL A 111 62.86 -11.92 39.98
CA VAL A 111 63.60 -11.36 41.11
C VAL A 111 63.03 -11.95 42.40
N ALA A 112 63.90 -12.40 43.29
CA ALA A 112 63.54 -12.84 44.64
C ALA A 112 64.26 -11.96 45.66
N PHE A 113 63.59 -11.62 46.76
CA PHE A 113 64.12 -10.75 47.80
C PHE A 113 63.69 -11.17 49.20
N ASP A 114 64.50 -10.84 50.20
CA ASP A 114 64.26 -11.17 51.61
C ASP A 114 63.20 -10.26 52.26
N ALA A 115 62.88 -10.54 53.54
CA ALA A 115 61.94 -9.74 54.32
C ALA A 115 62.40 -8.28 54.53
N GLN A 116 63.68 -7.98 54.36
CA GLN A 116 64.26 -6.64 54.44
C GLN A 116 64.27 -5.93 53.08
N GLY A 117 63.81 -6.58 52.00
CA GLY A 117 63.79 -6.04 50.65
C GLY A 117 65.12 -6.10 49.92
N GLN A 118 66.11 -6.85 50.43
CA GLN A 118 67.37 -7.07 49.73
C GLN A 118 67.20 -8.13 48.65
N GLN A 119 67.73 -7.84 47.47
CA GLN A 119 67.67 -8.74 46.33
C GLN A 119 68.57 -9.96 46.56
N ILE A 120 68.00 -11.16 46.47
CA ILE A 120 68.69 -12.45 46.62
C ILE A 120 68.98 -13.05 45.25
N ILE A 121 67.98 -13.06 44.36
CA ILE A 121 68.08 -13.55 42.98
C ILE A 121 67.59 -12.43 42.07
N GLY A 122 68.30 -12.16 40.98
CA GLY A 122 67.81 -11.30 39.90
C GLY A 122 68.23 -11.89 38.58
N TRP A 123 67.27 -12.45 37.87
CA TRP A 123 67.46 -13.11 36.58
C TRP A 123 66.75 -12.35 35.49
N GLN A 124 67.41 -12.24 34.33
CA GLN A 124 66.80 -11.77 33.11
C GLN A 124 67.22 -12.61 31.91
N ARG A 125 66.38 -12.57 30.89
CA ARG A 125 66.57 -13.20 29.59
C ARG A 125 66.32 -12.19 28.48
N ASP A 126 67.14 -12.24 27.44
CA ASP A 126 66.86 -11.52 26.19
C ASP A 126 65.88 -12.33 25.33
N THR A 127 64.97 -11.66 24.64
CA THR A 127 63.91 -12.28 23.83
C THR A 127 64.43 -13.22 22.73
N GLU A 128 65.69 -13.10 22.32
CA GLU A 128 66.35 -13.95 21.30
C GLU A 128 67.10 -15.18 21.86
N THR A 129 67.20 -15.32 23.18
CA THR A 129 67.98 -16.41 23.80
C THR A 129 67.15 -17.67 24.08
N SER A 130 67.76 -18.85 23.89
CA SER A 130 67.12 -20.16 24.10
C SER A 130 66.53 -20.30 25.52
N VAL A 131 65.45 -21.08 25.64
CA VAL A 131 64.76 -21.34 26.91
C VAL A 131 65.67 -22.01 27.95
N ASP A 132 66.73 -22.68 27.50
CA ASP A 132 67.72 -23.36 28.35
C ASP A 132 68.96 -22.51 28.68
N ALA A 133 69.02 -21.25 28.25
CA ALA A 133 70.17 -20.38 28.50
C ALA A 133 70.33 -20.06 30.00
N THR A 134 71.59 -19.93 30.45
CA THR A 134 71.89 -19.47 31.81
C THR A 134 71.33 -18.05 32.01
N PRO A 135 70.63 -17.77 33.13
CA PRO A 135 70.11 -16.44 33.39
C PRO A 135 71.24 -15.41 33.45
N ALA A 136 71.02 -14.24 32.84
CA ALA A 136 71.86 -13.09 33.08
C ALA A 136 71.43 -12.38 34.36
N ASP A 137 72.38 -11.77 35.08
CA ASP A 137 72.06 -11.03 36.30
C ASP A 137 71.26 -9.75 35.99
N LEU A 138 70.19 -9.54 36.73
CA LEU A 138 69.38 -8.32 36.74
C LEU A 138 69.60 -7.59 38.05
N SER A 139 70.18 -6.39 38.01
CA SER A 139 70.31 -5.52 39.19
C SER A 139 69.37 -4.33 39.06
N ILE A 140 68.55 -4.09 40.10
CA ILE A 140 67.60 -2.98 40.14
C ILE A 140 68.12 -1.93 41.13
N ALA A 141 68.28 -0.68 40.68
CA ALA A 141 68.73 0.42 41.53
C ALA A 141 67.69 0.76 42.61
N ASP A 142 68.17 1.09 43.82
CA ASP A 142 67.34 1.50 44.97
C ASP A 142 66.22 0.49 45.30
N PHE A 143 66.48 -0.79 45.05
CA PHE A 143 65.47 -1.86 45.12
C PHE A 143 64.78 -1.99 46.50
N PRO A 144 65.47 -1.92 47.66
CA PRO A 144 64.82 -2.03 48.96
C PRO A 144 63.90 -0.84 49.29
N SER A 145 64.24 0.36 48.81
CA SER A 145 63.47 1.60 49.01
C SER A 145 62.39 1.83 47.96
N TRP A 146 62.30 0.96 46.94
CA TRP A 146 61.31 1.11 45.89
C TRP A 146 59.90 0.85 46.42
N TRP A 147 58.94 1.67 45.98
CA TRP A 147 57.53 1.55 46.34
C TRP A 147 57.01 0.11 46.24
N LEU A 148 57.28 -0.59 45.13
CA LEU A 148 56.77 -1.94 44.90
C LEU A 148 57.29 -2.94 45.94
N THR A 149 58.59 -2.92 46.22
CA THR A 149 59.23 -3.74 47.25
C THR A 149 58.71 -3.38 48.64
N ALA A 150 58.56 -2.08 48.93
CA ALA A 150 58.08 -1.59 50.22
C ALA A 150 56.62 -1.96 50.52
N GLN A 151 55.76 -2.11 49.50
CA GLN A 151 54.40 -2.63 49.70
C GLN A 151 54.43 -4.08 50.18
N ILE A 152 55.31 -4.90 49.57
CA ILE A 152 55.44 -6.33 49.90
C ILE A 152 56.08 -6.51 51.28
N THR A 153 57.24 -5.89 51.54
CA THR A 153 57.96 -6.00 52.83
C THR A 153 57.18 -5.38 53.99
N GLY A 154 56.38 -4.35 53.71
CA GLY A 154 55.45 -3.75 54.67
C GLY A 154 54.21 -4.59 54.97
N GLY A 155 54.04 -5.76 54.33
CA GLY A 155 52.89 -6.65 54.53
C GLY A 155 51.54 -6.02 54.17
N LYS A 156 51.54 -5.02 53.28
CA LYS A 156 50.33 -4.29 52.92
C LYS A 156 49.45 -5.14 52.01
N SER A 157 48.14 -5.04 52.23
CA SER A 157 47.11 -5.59 51.36
C SER A 157 46.08 -4.51 51.11
N ASP A 158 45.61 -4.40 49.87
CA ASP A 158 44.49 -3.55 49.50
C ASP A 158 43.26 -4.40 49.18
N THR A 159 42.21 -3.77 48.63
CA THR A 159 40.97 -4.42 48.21
C THR A 159 41.16 -5.47 47.10
N PHE A 160 42.31 -5.47 46.44
CA PHE A 160 42.67 -6.41 45.37
C PHE A 160 43.75 -7.41 45.82
N GLY A 161 44.07 -7.45 47.12
CA GLY A 161 45.01 -8.39 47.73
C GLY A 161 46.39 -7.81 48.02
N ASP A 162 47.37 -8.71 48.15
CA ASP A 162 48.71 -8.44 48.67
C ASP A 162 49.82 -8.42 47.59
N LYS A 163 49.45 -8.45 46.31
CA LYS A 163 50.37 -8.48 45.16
C LYS A 163 50.33 -7.13 44.49
N PHE A 164 51.42 -6.57 44.02
CA PHE A 164 51.42 -5.21 43.46
C PHE A 164 52.06 -5.20 42.07
N SER A 165 51.70 -4.24 41.21
CA SER A 165 52.31 -4.06 39.89
C SER A 165 52.66 -2.59 39.65
N ALA A 166 53.78 -2.33 38.96
CA ALA A 166 54.23 -0.98 38.64
C ALA A 166 55.15 -0.96 37.41
N PHE A 167 55.09 0.12 36.63
CA PHE A 167 56.08 0.39 35.58
C PHE A 167 57.37 0.96 36.16
N ARG A 168 58.52 0.43 35.73
CA ARG A 168 59.84 1.01 36.06
C ARG A 168 60.87 0.62 35.01
N ALA A 169 61.75 1.55 34.65
CA ALA A 169 62.88 1.30 33.75
C ALA A 169 62.50 0.55 32.45
N GLY A 170 61.38 0.93 31.83
CA GLY A 170 60.91 0.30 30.59
C GLY A 170 60.36 -1.12 30.75
N ARG A 171 59.94 -1.53 31.95
CA ARG A 171 59.33 -2.84 32.21
C ARG A 171 58.10 -2.72 33.09
N LEU A 172 57.14 -3.62 32.90
CA LEU A 172 56.03 -3.84 33.83
C LEU A 172 56.45 -4.90 34.84
N PHE A 173 56.60 -4.52 36.11
CA PHE A 173 56.91 -5.42 37.21
C PHE A 173 55.63 -5.79 37.96
N THR A 174 55.53 -7.05 38.36
CA THR A 174 54.50 -7.56 39.27
C THR A 174 55.20 -8.29 40.41
N ALA A 175 54.76 -8.06 41.64
CA ALA A 175 55.37 -8.58 42.87
C ALA A 175 54.33 -9.32 43.74
N ALA A 176 54.75 -10.39 44.40
CA ALA A 176 53.93 -11.14 45.34
C ALA A 176 54.72 -11.48 46.62
N PRO A 177 54.08 -11.48 47.81
CA PRO A 177 54.71 -11.87 49.05
C PRO A 177 54.88 -13.39 49.11
N VAL A 178 55.97 -13.84 49.73
CA VAL A 178 56.17 -15.23 50.12
C VAL A 178 56.00 -15.33 51.62
N ARG A 179 55.14 -16.23 52.07
CA ARG A 179 54.82 -16.43 53.48
C ARG A 179 55.11 -17.85 53.91
N ARG A 180 55.67 -18.00 55.10
CA ARG A 180 55.84 -19.28 55.80
C ARG A 180 54.94 -19.26 57.03
N ASP A 181 54.02 -20.22 57.13
CA ASP A 181 53.04 -20.31 58.23
C ASP A 181 52.30 -18.97 58.51
N GLY A 182 52.04 -18.20 57.45
CA GLY A 182 51.38 -16.89 57.51
C GLY A 182 52.31 -15.69 57.78
N VAL A 183 53.57 -15.92 58.15
CA VAL A 183 54.60 -14.89 58.39
C VAL A 183 55.30 -14.54 57.08
N LEU A 184 55.48 -13.25 56.79
CA LEU A 184 56.20 -12.78 55.62
C LEU A 184 57.70 -13.11 55.75
N VAL A 185 58.23 -13.86 54.78
CA VAL A 185 59.66 -14.24 54.73
C VAL A 185 60.42 -13.56 53.59
N GLY A 186 59.70 -12.91 52.67
CA GLY A 186 60.26 -12.15 51.56
C GLY A 186 59.25 -12.02 50.41
N GLY A 187 59.73 -11.84 49.18
CA GLY A 187 58.86 -11.73 48.01
C GLY A 187 59.50 -12.18 46.71
N LEU A 188 58.63 -12.40 45.72
CA LEU A 188 58.99 -12.70 44.34
C LEU A 188 58.44 -11.60 43.42
N MET A 189 59.16 -11.35 42.33
CA MET A 189 58.83 -10.36 41.32
C MET A 189 59.09 -10.92 39.93
N VAL A 190 58.17 -10.70 39.00
CA VAL A 190 58.38 -10.96 37.57
C VAL A 190 58.24 -9.67 36.79
N ALA A 191 58.89 -9.57 35.64
CA ALA A 191 58.71 -8.43 34.77
C ALA A 191 58.72 -8.77 33.29
N VAL A 192 58.02 -7.93 32.52
CA VAL A 192 57.99 -7.98 31.05
C VAL A 192 58.46 -6.63 30.51
N PRO A 193 59.41 -6.61 29.55
CA PRO A 193 59.80 -5.38 28.87
C PRO A 193 58.62 -4.72 28.15
N LEU A 194 58.59 -3.39 28.16
CA LEU A 194 57.48 -2.62 27.63
C LEU A 194 57.33 -2.80 26.11
N ASP A 195 58.44 -2.94 25.39
CA ASP A 195 58.45 -3.19 23.95
C ASP A 195 57.81 -4.55 23.63
N THR A 196 58.19 -5.60 24.36
CA THR A 196 57.57 -6.94 24.22
C THR A 196 56.09 -6.92 24.59
N LEU A 197 55.70 -6.14 25.61
CA LEU A 197 54.29 -5.98 25.98
C LEU A 197 53.51 -5.29 24.85
N LEU A 198 54.05 -4.20 24.29
CA LEU A 198 53.45 -3.45 23.20
C LEU A 198 53.29 -4.30 21.94
N GLU A 199 54.29 -5.10 21.54
CA GLU A 199 54.19 -6.04 20.42
C GLU A 199 53.09 -7.09 20.63
N ARG A 200 53.01 -7.65 21.84
CA ARG A 200 51.95 -8.61 22.22
C ARG A 200 50.56 -7.95 22.17
N LEU A 201 50.44 -6.70 22.62
CA LEU A 201 49.19 -5.96 22.56
C LEU A 201 48.79 -5.64 21.12
N GLN A 202 49.73 -5.21 20.27
CA GLN A 202 49.50 -4.90 18.86
C GLN A 202 49.02 -6.12 18.06
N SER A 203 49.68 -7.26 18.25
CA SER A 203 49.33 -8.50 17.55
C SER A 203 47.93 -9.02 17.93
N ARG A 204 47.45 -8.73 19.14
CA ARG A 204 46.11 -9.11 19.61
C ARG A 204 45.02 -8.11 19.21
N SER A 205 45.28 -6.81 19.35
CA SER A 205 44.26 -5.76 19.12
C SER A 205 44.08 -5.35 17.66
N GLN A 206 44.99 -5.78 16.77
CA GLN A 206 45.06 -5.35 15.36
C GLN A 206 45.19 -3.82 15.20
N ALA A 207 45.49 -3.09 16.28
CA ALA A 207 45.79 -1.67 16.21
C ALA A 207 47.06 -1.44 15.39
N SER A 208 47.08 -0.40 14.56
CA SER A 208 48.28 -0.09 13.77
C SER A 208 49.38 0.53 14.62
N VAL A 209 49.00 1.35 15.60
CA VAL A 209 49.92 1.96 16.57
C VAL A 209 49.30 1.86 17.96
N THR A 210 50.05 1.39 18.95
CA THR A 210 49.68 1.45 20.38
C THR A 210 50.73 2.25 21.12
N THR A 211 50.32 3.22 21.93
CA THR A 211 51.23 4.09 22.69
C THR A 211 50.83 4.15 24.15
N PHE A 212 51.78 4.03 25.07
CA PHE A 212 51.59 4.31 26.48
C PHE A 212 52.03 5.73 26.81
N TYR A 213 51.26 6.40 27.67
CA TYR A 213 51.48 7.77 28.12
C TYR A 213 51.52 7.82 29.64
N ASP A 214 52.34 8.72 30.17
CA ASP A 214 52.37 9.02 31.60
C ASP A 214 51.11 9.80 32.05
N SER A 215 51.03 10.13 33.33
CA SER A 215 49.93 10.92 33.90
C SER A 215 49.79 12.34 33.32
N ASN A 216 50.83 12.84 32.65
CA ASN A 216 50.86 14.16 32.00
C ASN A 216 50.52 14.09 30.51
N GLY A 217 50.28 12.90 29.96
CA GLY A 217 49.97 12.69 28.55
C GLY A 217 51.21 12.69 27.64
N VAL A 218 52.41 12.50 28.18
CA VAL A 218 53.66 12.37 27.40
C VAL A 218 53.88 10.89 27.07
N ALA A 219 54.22 10.60 25.80
CA ALA A 219 54.44 9.22 25.35
C ALA A 219 55.68 8.62 26.03
N VAL A 220 55.50 7.44 26.63
CA VAL A 220 56.54 6.66 27.33
C VAL A 220 57.08 5.54 26.43
N ALA A 221 56.20 4.88 25.66
CA ALA A 221 56.59 3.84 24.71
C ALA A 221 55.52 3.65 23.62
N THR A 222 55.93 3.17 22.44
CA THR A 222 55.06 3.01 21.27
C THR A 222 55.46 1.81 20.40
N THR A 223 54.50 1.15 19.75
CA THR A 223 54.74 -0.01 18.89
C THR A 223 55.38 0.32 17.54
N GLN A 224 55.36 1.59 17.11
CA GLN A 224 55.93 1.97 15.81
C GLN A 224 57.37 2.47 15.99
N ILE A 225 58.33 1.79 15.35
CA ILE A 225 59.73 2.21 15.34
C ILE A 225 59.85 3.54 14.58
N LEU A 226 60.35 4.55 15.31
CA LEU A 226 60.74 5.86 14.83
C LEU A 226 61.75 5.74 13.67
N ALA A 227 61.31 6.02 12.44
CA ALA A 227 62.23 6.40 11.37
C ALA A 227 62.63 7.88 11.57
N GLY A 228 63.57 8.16 12.48
CA GLY A 228 64.05 9.51 12.81
C GLY A 228 63.34 10.20 13.99
N ASP A 229 63.47 11.52 14.13
CA ASP A 229 63.04 12.34 15.30
C ASP A 229 61.51 12.59 15.44
N ALA A 230 60.66 11.81 14.77
CA ALA A 230 59.21 12.07 14.74
C ALA A 230 58.49 11.57 16.02
N VAL A 231 58.55 12.38 17.08
CA VAL A 231 57.87 12.13 18.37
C VAL A 231 56.36 11.90 18.17
N VAL A 232 55.85 10.75 18.63
CA VAL A 232 54.39 10.52 18.75
C VAL A 232 53.81 11.69 19.56
N PRO A 233 52.78 12.39 19.05
CA PRO A 233 52.32 13.61 19.70
C PRO A 233 51.83 13.31 21.13
N PRO A 234 52.12 14.20 22.10
CA PRO A 234 51.52 14.10 23.42
C PRO A 234 49.99 14.22 23.31
N ILE A 235 49.28 13.68 24.29
CA ILE A 235 47.82 13.82 24.36
C ILE A 235 47.47 15.32 24.38
N PRO A 236 46.63 15.82 23.46
CA PRO A 236 46.27 17.23 23.43
C PRO A 236 45.68 17.68 24.78
N ALA A 237 45.98 18.90 25.20
CA ALA A 237 45.56 19.41 26.52
C ALA A 237 44.02 19.40 26.70
N SER A 238 43.26 19.62 25.63
CA SER A 238 41.79 19.50 25.62
C SER A 238 41.33 18.07 25.88
N SER A 239 41.91 17.10 25.16
CA SER A 239 41.61 15.67 25.32
C SER A 239 42.00 15.19 26.71
N LEU A 240 43.15 15.63 27.22
CA LEU A 240 43.60 15.30 28.57
C LEU A 240 42.66 15.86 29.65
N ALA A 241 42.09 17.05 29.45
CA ALA A 241 41.10 17.63 30.35
C ALA A 241 39.78 16.84 30.37
N GLU A 242 39.36 16.32 29.22
CA GLU A 242 38.18 15.45 29.07
C GLU A 242 38.40 14.03 29.62
N LEU A 243 39.63 13.50 29.51
CA LEU A 243 40.02 12.19 30.03
C LEU A 243 40.17 12.17 31.56
N ARG A 244 40.55 13.29 32.17
CA ARG A 244 40.78 13.41 33.63
C ARG A 244 39.59 12.99 34.51
N PRO A 245 38.32 13.37 34.23
CA PRO A 245 37.17 12.89 34.98
C PRO A 245 36.88 11.38 34.75
N LEU A 246 37.18 10.87 33.55
CA LEU A 246 36.97 9.46 33.18
C LEU A 246 37.92 8.49 33.89
N LEU A 247 38.97 8.99 34.53
CA LEU A 247 39.84 8.20 35.41
C LEU A 247 39.05 7.47 36.52
N THR A 248 37.91 8.05 36.94
CA THR A 248 37.04 7.51 38.00
C THR A 248 35.79 6.77 37.50
N ALA A 249 35.48 6.83 36.19
CA ALA A 249 34.28 6.24 35.59
C ALA A 249 34.56 4.87 34.94
N ALA A 250 33.55 4.00 34.84
CA ALA A 250 33.71 2.65 34.26
C ALA A 250 33.70 2.59 32.71
N ASP A 251 33.56 3.74 32.04
CA ASP A 251 33.24 3.80 30.62
C ASP A 251 34.45 3.56 29.68
N PRO A 252 34.19 3.05 28.45
CA PRO A 252 35.20 2.70 27.46
C PRO A 252 35.88 3.92 26.81
N ALA A 253 36.94 3.63 26.03
CA ALA A 253 37.88 4.57 25.39
C ALA A 253 37.23 5.86 24.80
N HIS A 254 37.86 7.01 25.06
CA HIS A 254 37.48 8.30 24.51
C HIS A 254 38.19 8.53 23.16
N ILE A 255 37.41 8.66 22.10
CA ILE A 255 37.92 8.84 20.73
C ILE A 255 38.19 10.33 20.49
N GLN A 256 39.44 10.72 20.27
CA GLN A 256 39.77 12.08 19.82
C GLN A 256 41.03 12.18 18.95
N ASN A 257 40.93 13.12 18.01
CA ASN A 257 41.88 13.74 17.09
C ASN A 257 42.69 12.91 16.08
N VAL A 258 42.72 13.47 14.88
CA VAL A 258 43.56 13.04 13.76
C VAL A 258 44.93 13.68 13.94
N ALA A 259 45.99 12.88 13.96
CA ALA A 259 47.35 13.39 13.95
C ALA A 259 48.15 12.81 12.78
N GLY A 260 49.01 13.63 12.20
CA GLY A 260 49.95 13.20 11.17
C GLY A 260 51.17 12.55 11.81
N ILE A 261 51.43 11.28 11.48
CA ILE A 261 52.70 10.59 11.79
C ILE A 261 53.36 10.23 10.46
N ASN A 262 54.60 10.69 10.24
CA ASN A 262 55.40 10.37 9.05
C ASN A 262 54.67 10.60 7.71
N GLY A 263 53.90 11.69 7.61
CA GLY A 263 53.14 12.05 6.39
C GLY A 263 51.84 11.26 6.17
N ARG A 264 51.41 10.44 7.14
CA ARG A 264 50.12 9.73 7.12
C ARG A 264 49.24 10.19 8.27
N GLU A 265 47.96 10.36 8.00
CA GLU A 265 46.97 10.73 9.03
C GLU A 265 46.47 9.48 9.77
N TYR A 266 46.52 9.54 11.10
CA TYR A 266 46.02 8.51 12.01
C TYR A 266 44.92 9.09 12.88
N GLN A 267 43.89 8.29 13.17
CA GLN A 267 42.88 8.62 14.18
C GLN A 267 43.17 7.82 15.46
N PHE A 268 43.14 8.51 16.60
CA PHE A 268 43.48 7.96 17.91
C PHE A 268 42.24 7.73 18.77
N ALA A 269 42.25 6.66 19.55
CA ALA A 269 41.38 6.47 20.69
C ALA A 269 42.23 6.34 21.95
N TYR A 270 41.92 7.14 22.96
CA TYR A 270 42.63 7.22 24.23
C TYR A 270 41.83 6.54 25.33
N SER A 271 42.51 5.86 26.25
CA SER A 271 41.88 5.15 27.35
C SER A 271 42.77 5.23 28.60
N PRO A 272 42.18 5.31 29.81
CA PRO A 272 42.97 5.27 31.04
C PRO A 272 43.72 3.94 31.17
N LEU A 273 45.01 4.01 31.47
CA LEU A 273 45.84 2.85 31.76
C LEU A 273 45.62 2.46 33.21
N ARG A 274 44.98 1.31 33.43
CA ARG A 274 44.66 0.79 34.77
C ARG A 274 45.54 -0.41 35.09
N LEU A 275 46.33 -0.30 36.14
CA LEU A 275 47.08 -1.40 36.77
C LEU A 275 46.47 -1.64 38.14
N ARG A 276 46.06 -2.87 38.45
CA ARG A 276 45.31 -3.17 39.69
C ARG A 276 44.13 -2.22 39.98
N ARG A 277 43.49 -1.72 38.92
CA ARG A 277 42.42 -0.70 38.97
C ARG A 277 42.84 0.66 39.55
N ALA A 278 44.14 0.92 39.74
CA ALA A 278 44.70 2.24 39.94
C ALA A 278 45.16 2.82 38.59
N VAL A 279 44.95 4.11 38.37
CA VAL A 279 45.33 4.77 37.12
C VAL A 279 46.80 5.18 37.19
N ASP A 280 47.62 4.66 36.27
CA ASP A 280 49.07 4.96 36.18
C ASP A 280 49.44 5.72 34.90
N GLY A 281 48.44 6.22 34.17
CA GLY A 281 48.63 6.96 32.93
C GLY A 281 47.50 6.73 31.93
N TYR A 282 47.82 6.82 30.64
CA TYR A 282 46.88 6.58 29.54
C TYR A 282 47.52 5.66 28.51
N PHE A 283 46.70 5.02 27.69
CA PHE A 283 47.16 4.38 26.45
C PHE A 283 46.34 4.88 25.27
N SER A 284 46.92 4.83 24.07
CA SER A 284 46.19 5.08 22.83
C SER A 284 46.35 3.93 21.86
N VAL A 285 45.29 3.72 21.07
CA VAL A 285 45.32 2.90 19.85
C VAL A 285 45.04 3.81 18.67
N ALA A 286 45.72 3.58 17.54
CA ALA A 286 45.53 4.38 16.34
C ALA A 286 45.40 3.52 15.08
N LEU A 287 44.55 3.99 14.16
CA LEU A 287 44.34 3.42 12.83
C LEU A 287 44.57 4.48 11.74
N PRO A 288 45.16 4.12 10.58
CA PRO A 288 45.41 5.06 9.49
C PRO A 288 44.10 5.46 8.78
N ARG A 289 43.90 6.75 8.52
CA ARG A 289 42.73 7.26 7.77
C ARG A 289 42.72 6.82 6.31
N SER A 290 43.84 6.37 5.75
CA SER A 290 43.89 5.79 4.41
C SER A 290 42.94 4.59 4.28
N PHE A 291 42.59 3.92 5.37
CA PHE A 291 41.54 2.90 5.40
C PHE A 291 40.18 3.41 4.87
N ILE A 292 39.82 4.67 5.14
CA ILE A 292 38.60 5.31 4.63
C ILE A 292 38.77 5.74 3.17
N VAL A 293 39.92 6.34 2.84
CA VAL A 293 40.18 6.94 1.52
C VAL A 293 40.35 5.88 0.42
N ASP A 294 41.04 4.77 0.71
CA ASP A 294 41.29 3.70 -0.25
C ASP A 294 40.01 2.92 -0.57
N THR A 295 39.17 2.70 0.44
CA THR A 295 37.84 2.08 0.26
C THR A 295 36.93 2.97 -0.60
N TRP A 296 37.03 4.29 -0.45
CA TRP A 296 36.25 5.25 -1.24
C TRP A 296 36.76 5.38 -2.70
N ALA A 297 38.09 5.36 -2.89
CA ALA A 297 38.72 5.45 -4.21
C ALA A 297 38.37 4.25 -5.11
N VAL A 298 38.27 3.06 -4.53
CA VAL A 298 37.91 1.82 -5.26
C VAL A 298 36.43 1.76 -5.62
N GLN A 299 35.54 2.30 -4.77
CA GLN A 299 34.08 2.18 -4.96
C GLN A 299 33.45 3.32 -5.79
N ARG A 300 34.12 4.46 -5.97
CA ARG A 300 33.53 5.60 -6.72
C ARG A 300 33.33 5.32 -8.21
N LEU A 301 34.29 4.63 -8.86
CA LEU A 301 34.24 4.32 -10.29
C LEU A 301 33.10 3.33 -10.63
N PRO A 302 32.92 2.20 -9.93
CA PRO A 302 31.81 1.30 -10.21
C PRO A 302 30.44 1.94 -9.91
N LEU A 303 30.31 2.77 -8.87
CA LEU A 303 29.07 3.50 -8.60
C LEU A 303 28.75 4.53 -9.68
N ALA A 304 29.74 5.28 -10.16
CA ALA A 304 29.55 6.22 -11.27
C ALA A 304 29.22 5.51 -12.58
N ALA A 305 29.88 4.37 -12.86
CA ALA A 305 29.57 3.54 -14.03
C ALA A 305 28.15 2.97 -13.96
N LEU A 306 27.71 2.47 -12.80
CA LEU A 306 26.36 1.98 -12.57
C LEU A 306 25.33 3.10 -12.79
N ALA A 307 25.56 4.30 -12.25
CA ALA A 307 24.69 5.45 -12.45
C ALA A 307 24.59 5.83 -13.94
N LEU A 308 25.70 5.80 -14.68
CA LEU A 308 25.73 6.07 -16.12
C LEU A 308 24.96 5.02 -16.92
N VAL A 309 25.11 3.73 -16.59
CA VAL A 309 24.37 2.62 -17.21
C VAL A 309 22.87 2.75 -16.94
N LEU A 310 22.48 3.05 -15.70
CA LEU A 310 21.07 3.27 -15.33
C LEU A 310 20.48 4.47 -16.08
N LEU A 311 21.22 5.58 -16.17
CA LEU A 311 20.79 6.75 -16.94
C LEU A 311 20.60 6.38 -18.42
N ALA A 312 21.57 5.71 -19.03
CA ALA A 312 21.49 5.25 -20.42
C ALA A 312 20.31 4.30 -20.64
N ALA A 313 20.04 3.38 -19.70
CA ALA A 313 18.90 2.48 -19.75
C ALA A 313 17.57 3.25 -19.68
N VAL A 314 17.45 4.25 -18.81
CA VAL A 314 16.23 5.08 -18.73
C VAL A 314 16.02 5.88 -20.02
N VAL A 315 17.08 6.44 -20.61
CA VAL A 315 17.00 7.13 -21.91
C VAL A 315 16.58 6.15 -23.02
N ALA A 316 17.17 4.95 -23.05
CA ALA A 316 16.85 3.92 -24.03
C ALA A 316 15.40 3.44 -23.92
N VAL A 317 14.93 3.12 -22.71
CA VAL A 317 13.54 2.73 -22.45
C VAL A 317 12.58 3.86 -22.78
N GLY A 318 12.86 5.10 -22.35
CA GLY A 318 12.02 6.25 -22.64
C GLY A 318 11.88 6.53 -24.14
N THR A 319 12.98 6.43 -24.89
CA THR A 319 12.95 6.59 -26.35
C THR A 319 12.26 5.43 -27.06
N LEU A 320 12.41 4.20 -26.58
CA LEU A 320 11.75 3.00 -27.12
C LEU A 320 10.23 3.06 -26.91
N VAL A 321 9.77 3.33 -25.68
CA VAL A 321 8.35 3.49 -25.35
C VAL A 321 7.73 4.65 -26.13
N SER A 322 8.41 5.80 -26.18
CA SER A 322 7.93 6.96 -26.94
C SER A 322 7.73 6.65 -28.43
N ARG A 323 8.70 5.94 -29.05
CA ARG A 323 8.57 5.53 -30.46
C ARG A 323 7.46 4.50 -30.66
N ARG A 324 7.27 3.58 -29.70
CA ARG A 324 6.25 2.54 -29.74
C ARG A 324 4.83 3.10 -29.62
N ILE A 325 4.64 4.22 -28.92
CA ILE A 325 3.33 4.86 -28.76
C ILE A 325 3.08 5.93 -29.83
N THR A 326 4.04 6.82 -30.07
CA THR A 326 3.82 8.02 -30.90
C THR A 326 3.64 7.69 -32.39
N ARG A 327 4.40 6.73 -32.93
CA ARG A 327 4.30 6.36 -34.35
C ARG A 327 2.92 5.79 -34.73
N PRO A 328 2.36 4.81 -34.00
CA PRO A 328 1.00 4.33 -34.26
C PRO A 328 -0.08 5.41 -34.13
N LEU A 329 0.03 6.27 -33.11
CA LEU A 329 -0.91 7.38 -32.92
C LEU A 329 -0.86 8.39 -34.08
N GLU A 330 0.32 8.68 -34.60
CA GLU A 330 0.49 9.56 -35.75
C GLU A 330 -0.02 8.94 -37.05
N ASP A 331 0.05 7.61 -37.20
CA ASP A 331 -0.57 6.89 -38.32
C ASP A 331 -2.10 6.94 -38.24
N LEU A 332 -2.67 6.58 -37.09
CA LEU A 332 -4.12 6.65 -36.84
C LEU A 332 -4.67 8.07 -37.04
N ALA A 333 -3.99 9.09 -36.52
CA ALA A 333 -4.41 10.47 -36.67
C ALA A 333 -4.30 11.00 -38.11
N ARG A 334 -3.39 10.44 -38.93
CA ARG A 334 -3.31 10.75 -40.37
C ARG A 334 -4.42 10.04 -41.13
N THR A 335 -4.63 8.76 -40.89
CA THR A 335 -5.70 7.96 -41.49
C THR A 335 -7.08 8.55 -41.17
N ALA A 336 -7.34 8.94 -39.93
CA ALA A 336 -8.58 9.60 -39.53
C ALA A 336 -8.82 10.92 -40.28
N ARG A 337 -7.77 11.73 -40.46
CA ARG A 337 -7.86 12.96 -41.27
C ARG A 337 -8.19 12.68 -42.73
N SER A 338 -7.58 11.66 -43.33
CA SER A 338 -7.87 11.25 -44.71
C SER A 338 -9.31 10.73 -44.89
N VAL A 339 -9.81 9.95 -43.92
CA VAL A 339 -11.20 9.46 -43.90
C VAL A 339 -12.17 10.63 -43.77
N ALA A 340 -11.88 11.60 -42.88
CA ALA A 340 -12.68 12.81 -42.72
C ALA A 340 -12.69 13.69 -43.99
N SER A 341 -11.64 13.64 -44.81
CA SER A 341 -11.58 14.32 -46.11
C SER A 341 -12.20 13.53 -47.27
N GLY A 342 -12.81 12.36 -47.01
CA GLY A 342 -13.56 11.58 -48.00
C GLY A 342 -12.84 10.34 -48.57
N GLU A 343 -11.61 10.05 -48.17
CA GLU A 343 -10.88 8.83 -48.57
C GLU A 343 -11.28 7.64 -47.67
N LEU A 344 -12.52 7.14 -47.82
CA LEU A 344 -13.08 6.07 -46.98
C LEU A 344 -12.39 4.70 -47.14
N GLU A 345 -11.60 4.51 -48.20
CA GLU A 345 -10.85 3.27 -48.45
C GLU A 345 -9.54 3.18 -47.65
N ARG A 346 -9.08 4.29 -47.07
CA ARG A 346 -7.81 4.32 -46.35
C ARG A 346 -7.91 3.53 -45.04
N ARG A 347 -6.86 2.78 -44.73
CA ARG A 347 -6.78 1.94 -43.52
C ARG A 347 -5.50 2.26 -42.76
N SER A 348 -5.56 2.16 -41.44
CA SER A 348 -4.36 2.23 -40.61
C SER A 348 -3.63 0.90 -40.66
N ALA A 349 -2.30 0.96 -40.80
CA ALA A 349 -1.42 -0.19 -40.88
C ALA A 349 -0.81 -0.56 -39.51
N VAL A 350 -1.37 -0.03 -38.42
CA VAL A 350 -0.91 -0.31 -37.07
C VAL A 350 -1.21 -1.76 -36.71
N ASP A 351 -0.17 -2.60 -36.75
CA ASP A 351 -0.21 -3.98 -36.27
C ASP A 351 0.39 -4.04 -34.86
N SER A 352 -0.49 -3.99 -33.86
CA SER A 352 -0.11 -4.11 -32.45
C SER A 352 -1.07 -5.03 -31.70
N ARG A 353 -0.56 -5.65 -30.63
CA ARG A 353 -1.33 -6.53 -29.73
C ARG A 353 -1.88 -5.81 -28.50
N ASP A 354 -1.56 -4.53 -28.35
CA ASP A 354 -2.00 -3.66 -27.25
C ASP A 354 -3.28 -2.88 -27.60
N GLU A 355 -3.64 -1.93 -26.74
CA GLU A 355 -4.82 -1.06 -26.88
C GLU A 355 -4.77 -0.23 -28.16
N LEU A 356 -3.57 0.15 -28.63
CA LEU A 356 -3.40 0.86 -29.91
C LEU A 356 -3.77 -0.03 -31.09
N GLY A 357 -3.48 -1.33 -31.00
CA GLY A 357 -3.90 -2.32 -31.98
C GLY A 357 -5.41 -2.59 -31.96
N VAL A 358 -6.02 -2.65 -30.77
CA VAL A 358 -7.48 -2.75 -30.63
C VAL A 358 -8.16 -1.51 -31.21
N LEU A 359 -7.63 -0.32 -30.92
CA LEU A 359 -8.13 0.93 -31.47
C LEU A 359 -7.98 0.98 -32.99
N ALA A 360 -6.85 0.55 -33.54
CA ALA A 360 -6.64 0.49 -34.98
C ALA A 360 -7.60 -0.47 -35.69
N ARG A 361 -7.83 -1.66 -35.11
CA ARG A 361 -8.83 -2.62 -35.63
C ARG A 361 -10.25 -2.07 -35.54
N SER A 362 -10.62 -1.46 -34.42
CA SER A 362 -11.93 -0.86 -34.22
C SER A 362 -12.16 0.32 -35.17
N PHE A 363 -11.14 1.15 -35.40
CA PHE A 363 -11.17 2.24 -36.36
C PHE A 363 -11.31 1.73 -37.81
N ASN A 364 -10.53 0.70 -38.18
CA ASN A 364 -10.64 0.05 -39.49
C ASN A 364 -12.03 -0.60 -39.68
N GLN A 365 -12.61 -1.20 -38.63
CA GLN A 365 -13.96 -1.77 -38.67
C GLN A 365 -15.05 -0.69 -38.77
N MET A 366 -14.88 0.44 -38.09
CA MET A 366 -15.78 1.59 -38.22
C MET A 366 -15.73 2.16 -39.65
N THR A 367 -14.54 2.33 -40.23
CA THR A 367 -14.38 2.81 -41.60
C THR A 367 -14.92 1.83 -42.62
N GLU A 368 -14.77 0.53 -42.39
CA GLU A 368 -15.40 -0.52 -43.20
C GLU A 368 -16.93 -0.48 -43.10
N ARG A 369 -17.49 -0.33 -41.90
CA ARG A 369 -18.95 -0.13 -41.72
C ARG A 369 -19.43 1.16 -42.37
N LEU A 370 -18.68 2.25 -42.30
CA LEU A 370 -19.01 3.51 -42.97
C LEU A 370 -18.97 3.36 -44.50
N LEU A 371 -17.96 2.69 -45.04
CA LEU A 371 -17.87 2.38 -46.47
C LEU A 371 -19.06 1.49 -46.89
N HIS A 372 -19.37 0.46 -46.10
CA HIS A 372 -20.49 -0.43 -46.36
C HIS A 372 -21.84 0.28 -46.23
N LEU A 373 -22.03 1.18 -45.25
CA LEU A 373 -23.21 2.02 -45.13
C LEU A 373 -23.30 3.03 -46.27
N TYR A 374 -22.17 3.56 -46.75
CA TYR A 374 -22.13 4.45 -47.91
C TYR A 374 -22.52 3.70 -49.20
N GLU A 375 -22.00 2.48 -49.40
CA GLU A 375 -22.35 1.61 -50.53
C GLU A 375 -23.79 1.06 -50.45
N THR A 376 -24.24 0.69 -49.25
CA THR A 376 -25.61 0.21 -48.98
C THR A 376 -26.62 1.34 -49.07
N SER A 377 -26.28 2.53 -48.57
CA SER A 377 -27.09 3.74 -48.77
C SER A 377 -27.13 4.16 -50.23
N ARG A 378 -26.06 3.95 -51.01
CA ARG A 378 -26.07 4.20 -52.46
C ARG A 378 -26.95 3.21 -53.24
N THR A 379 -27.15 2.00 -52.71
CA THR A 379 -28.05 0.99 -53.31
C THR A 379 -29.51 1.08 -52.81
N LEU A 380 -29.76 1.73 -51.66
CA LEU A 380 -31.09 1.83 -51.04
C LEU A 380 -31.66 3.26 -50.88
N SER A 381 -30.92 4.33 -51.22
CA SER A 381 -31.38 5.71 -51.04
C SER A 381 -32.57 6.08 -51.94
N ALA A 382 -33.78 5.84 -51.43
CA ALA A 382 -34.98 6.68 -51.38
C ALA A 382 -35.55 7.34 -52.67
N HIS A 383 -34.80 7.46 -53.75
CA HIS A 383 -35.24 8.09 -55.00
C HIS A 383 -35.95 7.12 -55.95
N ASN A 384 -35.72 5.80 -55.81
CA ASN A 384 -36.28 4.79 -56.72
C ASN A 384 -37.70 4.32 -56.35
N GLN A 385 -38.16 4.42 -55.09
CA GLN A 385 -39.50 3.91 -54.75
C GLN A 385 -40.61 4.91 -55.11
N ILE A 386 -40.41 6.21 -54.84
CA ILE A 386 -41.36 7.26 -55.27
C ILE A 386 -41.30 7.43 -56.80
N GLY A 387 -40.10 7.37 -57.39
CA GLY A 387 -39.90 7.37 -58.85
C GLY A 387 -40.61 6.20 -59.53
N ALA A 388 -40.52 4.98 -58.99
CA ALA A 388 -41.25 3.82 -59.50
C ALA A 388 -42.77 3.92 -59.34
N ILE A 389 -43.28 4.45 -58.22
CA ILE A 389 -44.72 4.67 -58.02
C ILE A 389 -45.26 5.68 -59.03
N LEU A 390 -44.52 6.77 -59.30
CA LEU A 390 -44.90 7.76 -60.30
C LEU A 390 -44.75 7.25 -61.73
N ALA A 391 -43.74 6.44 -62.02
CA ALA A 391 -43.62 5.76 -63.31
C ALA A 391 -44.78 4.77 -63.55
N GLN A 392 -45.20 4.05 -62.51
CA GLN A 392 -46.38 3.19 -62.57
C GLN A 392 -47.68 4.01 -62.78
N ALA A 393 -47.78 5.19 -62.17
CA ALA A 393 -48.90 6.11 -62.39
C ALA A 393 -48.92 6.64 -63.82
N SER A 394 -47.76 7.08 -64.36
CA SER A 394 -47.59 7.46 -65.77
C SER A 394 -48.03 6.33 -66.70
N ALA A 395 -47.51 5.11 -66.49
CA ALA A 395 -47.84 3.93 -67.29
C ALA A 395 -49.33 3.57 -67.24
N SER A 396 -49.99 3.78 -66.10
CA SER A 396 -51.44 3.54 -65.96
C SER A 396 -52.29 4.60 -66.67
N ILE A 397 -51.74 5.79 -66.92
CA ILE A 397 -52.40 6.90 -67.61
C ILE A 397 -52.18 6.85 -69.11
N GLN A 398 -51.07 6.27 -69.59
CA GLN A 398 -50.74 6.16 -71.02
C GLN A 398 -51.89 5.64 -71.92
N PRO A 399 -52.68 4.61 -71.54
CA PRO A 399 -53.80 4.14 -72.37
C PRO A 399 -54.97 5.13 -72.45
N ILE A 400 -55.07 6.06 -71.50
CA ILE A 400 -56.16 7.05 -71.38
C ILE A 400 -55.74 8.36 -72.04
N VAL A 401 -54.52 8.82 -71.77
CA VAL A 401 -53.91 10.02 -72.33
C VAL A 401 -52.48 9.67 -72.77
N PRO A 402 -52.29 9.24 -74.02
CA PRO A 402 -50.97 8.89 -74.54
C PRO A 402 -50.02 10.09 -74.43
N GLY A 403 -48.80 9.87 -73.92
CA GLY A 403 -47.81 10.94 -73.76
C GLY A 403 -47.93 11.77 -72.47
N ALA A 404 -48.89 11.49 -71.59
CA ALA A 404 -48.98 12.16 -70.29
C ALA A 404 -47.95 11.58 -69.30
N VAL A 405 -47.32 12.46 -68.52
CA VAL A 405 -46.29 12.10 -67.55
C VAL A 405 -46.71 12.55 -66.15
N ALA A 406 -46.65 11.63 -65.20
CA ALA A 406 -46.99 11.90 -63.81
C ALA A 406 -45.79 12.44 -63.01
N LEU A 407 -46.07 13.51 -62.27
CA LEU A 407 -45.17 14.22 -61.39
C LEU A 407 -45.89 14.38 -60.05
N ALA A 408 -45.19 14.29 -58.94
CA ALA A 408 -45.78 14.61 -57.64
C ALA A 408 -45.04 15.73 -56.96
N LEU A 409 -45.80 16.47 -56.16
CA LEU A 409 -45.35 17.56 -55.34
C LEU A 409 -45.70 17.18 -53.90
N LEU A 410 -44.69 16.80 -53.13
CA LEU A 410 -44.87 16.24 -51.78
C LEU A 410 -44.34 17.22 -50.73
N ALA A 411 -45.01 17.23 -49.58
CA ALA A 411 -44.64 18.08 -48.44
C ALA A 411 -43.49 17.45 -47.64
N ASP A 412 -42.53 18.30 -47.28
CA ASP A 412 -41.30 17.98 -46.55
C ASP A 412 -41.08 19.02 -45.43
N ASP A 413 -40.12 18.79 -44.52
CA ASP A 413 -39.83 19.63 -43.34
C ASP A 413 -39.47 21.09 -43.70
N ASP A 414 -39.03 21.27 -44.95
CA ASP A 414 -38.54 22.52 -45.52
C ASP A 414 -39.50 23.08 -46.60
N GLY A 415 -40.67 22.48 -46.83
CA GLY A 415 -41.64 22.92 -47.83
C GLY A 415 -41.87 21.88 -48.91
N TRP A 416 -42.15 22.31 -50.14
CA TRP A 416 -42.67 21.42 -51.19
C TRP A 416 -41.60 21.04 -52.21
N ARG A 417 -41.44 19.73 -52.47
CA ARG A 417 -40.46 19.20 -53.43
C ARG A 417 -41.10 18.42 -54.57
N PHE A 418 -40.52 18.55 -55.75
CA PHE A 418 -40.89 17.76 -56.92
C PHE A 418 -40.28 16.36 -56.92
N TYR A 419 -41.12 15.40 -57.26
CA TYR A 419 -40.77 14.02 -57.54
C TYR A 419 -41.25 13.69 -58.94
N VAL A 420 -40.37 13.02 -59.69
CA VAL A 420 -40.56 12.71 -61.12
C VAL A 420 -40.43 11.20 -61.27
N GLY A 421 -41.28 10.58 -62.09
CA GLY A 421 -41.17 9.17 -62.44
C GLY A 421 -39.85 8.84 -63.13
N ASP A 422 -39.35 7.62 -62.94
CA ASP A 422 -38.09 7.18 -63.56
C ASP A 422 -38.19 7.01 -65.09
N ASP A 423 -39.42 6.99 -65.64
CA ASP A 423 -39.76 6.89 -67.07
C ASP A 423 -39.98 8.26 -67.75
N ALA A 424 -39.82 9.37 -67.02
CA ALA A 424 -40.12 10.70 -67.53
C ALA A 424 -39.12 11.18 -68.62
N PRO A 425 -39.54 12.07 -69.54
CA PRO A 425 -38.64 12.76 -70.47
C PRO A 425 -37.51 13.53 -69.76
N ALA A 426 -36.36 13.64 -70.43
CA ALA A 426 -35.18 14.32 -69.91
C ALA A 426 -35.44 15.78 -69.47
N THR A 427 -36.39 16.47 -70.10
CA THR A 427 -36.80 17.83 -69.74
C THR A 427 -37.45 17.91 -68.36
N LEU A 428 -38.17 16.87 -67.93
CA LEU A 428 -38.83 16.78 -66.64
C LEU A 428 -37.91 16.25 -65.53
N HIS A 429 -36.87 15.48 -65.86
CA HIS A 429 -35.86 15.08 -64.86
C HIS A 429 -35.13 16.26 -64.23
N ALA A 430 -35.02 17.40 -64.93
CA ALA A 430 -34.47 18.64 -64.38
C ALA A 430 -35.27 19.19 -63.17
N LEU A 431 -36.53 18.77 -63.01
CA LEU A 431 -37.37 19.13 -61.87
C LEU A 431 -37.21 18.18 -60.68
N ARG A 432 -36.52 17.04 -60.82
CA ARG A 432 -36.38 16.06 -59.73
C ARG A 432 -35.67 16.70 -58.53
N GLY A 433 -36.33 16.73 -57.38
CA GLY A 433 -35.78 17.31 -56.14
C GLY A 433 -35.78 18.84 -56.07
N VAL A 434 -36.33 19.54 -57.08
CA VAL A 434 -36.45 21.00 -57.07
C VAL A 434 -37.48 21.41 -56.00
N ARG A 435 -37.07 22.35 -55.13
CA ARG A 435 -37.90 22.92 -54.05
C ARG A 435 -38.71 24.10 -54.58
N LEU A 436 -39.99 24.13 -54.25
CA LEU A 436 -40.86 25.28 -54.49
C LEU A 436 -40.78 26.24 -53.28
N PRO A 437 -40.33 27.49 -53.48
CA PRO A 437 -40.11 28.44 -52.38
C PRO A 437 -41.40 29.06 -51.80
N ASP A 438 -42.53 28.98 -52.50
CA ASP A 438 -43.80 29.59 -52.09
C ASP A 438 -44.90 28.53 -51.88
N GLY A 439 -45.11 28.12 -50.63
CA GLY A 439 -46.12 27.13 -50.26
C GLY A 439 -47.57 27.61 -50.46
N ALA A 440 -47.81 28.93 -50.56
CA ALA A 440 -49.15 29.47 -50.78
C ALA A 440 -49.69 29.11 -52.17
N VAL A 441 -48.81 28.96 -53.16
CA VAL A 441 -49.15 28.52 -54.52
C VAL A 441 -49.68 27.09 -54.51
N VAL A 442 -49.00 26.18 -53.79
CA VAL A 442 -49.40 24.77 -53.70
C VAL A 442 -50.72 24.64 -52.94
N GLN A 443 -50.88 25.36 -51.82
CA GLN A 443 -52.11 25.36 -51.05
C GLN A 443 -53.31 25.87 -51.86
N SER A 444 -53.12 26.91 -52.68
CA SER A 444 -54.17 27.42 -53.57
C SER A 444 -54.62 26.40 -54.62
N LEU A 445 -53.71 25.54 -55.10
CA LEU A 445 -54.02 24.49 -56.07
C LEU A 445 -54.74 23.33 -55.39
N VAL A 446 -54.23 22.88 -54.25
CA VAL A 446 -54.84 21.80 -53.47
C VAL A 446 -56.29 22.10 -53.10
N ASN A 447 -56.61 23.32 -52.68
CA ASN A 447 -57.97 23.71 -52.28
C ASN A 447 -59.01 23.59 -53.41
N GLN A 448 -58.59 23.56 -54.67
CA GLN A 448 -59.47 23.43 -55.84
C GLN A 448 -59.35 22.04 -56.52
N ALA A 449 -58.46 21.19 -56.02
CA ALA A 449 -58.05 19.94 -56.67
C ALA A 449 -58.60 18.69 -55.96
N ALA A 450 -59.75 18.81 -55.28
CA ALA A 450 -60.49 17.66 -54.75
C ALA A 450 -60.99 16.74 -55.88
N GLU A 451 -61.28 17.33 -57.04
CA GLU A 451 -61.51 16.64 -58.31
C GLU A 451 -60.43 17.06 -59.32
N PRO A 452 -60.14 16.26 -60.38
CA PRO A 452 -59.08 16.57 -61.34
C PRO A 452 -59.33 17.89 -62.06
N GLN A 453 -58.39 18.82 -61.95
CA GLN A 453 -58.47 20.14 -62.59
C GLN A 453 -57.54 20.21 -63.79
N VAL A 454 -58.03 20.74 -64.91
CA VAL A 454 -57.25 20.93 -66.14
C VAL A 454 -56.91 22.40 -66.30
N ALA A 455 -55.64 22.70 -66.56
CA ALA A 455 -55.16 24.04 -66.85
C ALA A 455 -54.15 24.01 -68.00
N GLU A 456 -54.08 25.10 -68.77
CA GLU A 456 -52.94 25.31 -69.66
C GLU A 456 -51.69 25.59 -68.83
N ALA A 457 -50.54 25.09 -69.26
CA ALA A 457 -49.26 25.34 -68.57
C ALA A 457 -48.89 26.84 -68.52
N SER A 458 -49.42 27.62 -69.47
CA SER A 458 -49.28 29.08 -69.56
C SER A 458 -50.16 29.85 -68.55
N ALA A 459 -51.14 29.20 -67.92
CA ALA A 459 -52.09 29.83 -67.04
C ALA A 459 -51.38 30.45 -65.82
N ARG A 460 -51.81 31.66 -65.42
CA ARG A 460 -51.19 32.43 -64.32
C ARG A 460 -51.00 31.63 -63.02
N ARG A 461 -51.88 30.65 -62.75
CA ARG A 461 -51.86 29.79 -61.56
C ARG A 461 -50.82 28.66 -61.64
N ILE A 462 -50.52 28.16 -62.83
CA ILE A 462 -49.56 27.07 -63.08
C ILE A 462 -48.15 27.60 -63.35
N ARG A 463 -48.03 28.83 -63.88
CA ARG A 463 -46.74 29.45 -64.20
C ARG A 463 -45.78 29.54 -63.00
N ASN A 464 -46.32 29.63 -61.79
CA ASN A 464 -45.54 29.70 -60.55
C ASN A 464 -44.94 28.34 -60.12
N ILE A 465 -45.41 27.24 -60.71
CA ILE A 465 -44.92 25.86 -60.49
C ILE A 465 -43.65 25.58 -61.33
N GLN A 466 -43.31 26.48 -62.27
CA GLN A 466 -42.08 26.42 -63.11
C GLN A 466 -41.92 25.12 -63.91
N LEU A 467 -43.00 24.60 -64.49
CA LEU A 467 -42.92 23.49 -65.45
C LEU A 467 -42.14 23.90 -66.71
N PRO A 468 -41.50 22.96 -67.43
CA PRO A 468 -40.68 23.31 -68.56
C PRO A 468 -41.57 23.76 -69.75
N PRO A 469 -41.04 24.61 -70.65
CA PRO A 469 -41.85 25.32 -71.65
C PRO A 469 -42.39 24.42 -72.78
N ASP A 470 -41.94 23.17 -72.84
CA ASP A 470 -42.41 22.12 -73.76
C ASP A 470 -43.75 21.50 -73.34
N MET A 471 -44.20 21.73 -72.10
CA MET A 471 -45.51 21.29 -71.60
C MET A 471 -46.56 22.35 -71.92
N ALA A 472 -47.66 21.96 -72.57
CA ALA A 472 -48.73 22.87 -72.97
C ALA A 472 -50.01 22.71 -72.13
N SER A 473 -50.27 21.53 -71.59
CA SER A 473 -51.42 21.27 -70.70
C SER A 473 -51.03 20.45 -69.47
N VAL A 474 -51.73 20.71 -68.37
CA VAL A 474 -51.51 20.06 -67.08
C VAL A 474 -52.84 19.70 -66.45
N CYS A 475 -52.98 18.45 -66.03
CA CYS A 475 -54.07 18.01 -65.14
C CYS A 475 -53.51 17.82 -63.74
N TYR A 476 -54.12 18.39 -62.71
CA TYR A 476 -53.62 18.27 -61.34
C TYR A 476 -54.72 17.90 -60.35
N MET A 477 -54.32 17.17 -59.31
CA MET A 477 -55.21 16.61 -58.29
C MET A 477 -54.49 16.56 -56.93
N ALA A 478 -55.23 16.83 -55.85
CA ALA A 478 -54.74 16.60 -54.50
C ALA A 478 -54.62 15.08 -54.22
N LEU A 479 -53.44 14.65 -53.80
CA LEU A 479 -53.20 13.31 -53.27
C LEU A 479 -53.63 13.30 -51.81
N SER A 480 -54.77 12.68 -51.51
CA SER A 480 -55.27 12.53 -50.14
C SER A 480 -55.73 11.12 -49.84
N VAL A 481 -55.52 10.69 -48.59
CA VAL A 481 -55.97 9.39 -48.05
C VAL A 481 -56.70 9.67 -46.76
N GLN A 482 -57.93 9.18 -46.61
CA GLN A 482 -58.79 9.40 -45.42
C GLN A 482 -58.89 10.88 -44.96
N HIS A 483 -59.04 11.82 -45.92
CA HIS A 483 -59.06 13.28 -45.69
C HIS A 483 -57.72 13.91 -45.26
N GLN A 484 -56.62 13.17 -45.23
CA GLN A 484 -55.28 13.70 -45.00
C GLN A 484 -54.57 13.99 -46.33
N LEU A 485 -54.11 15.23 -46.51
CA LEU A 485 -53.35 15.65 -47.68
C LEU A 485 -51.91 15.12 -47.61
N ILE A 486 -51.49 14.39 -48.65
CA ILE A 486 -50.14 13.86 -48.82
C ILE A 486 -49.35 14.74 -49.79
N GLY A 487 -50.02 15.26 -50.82
CA GLY A 487 -49.44 16.23 -51.74
C GLY A 487 -50.29 16.51 -52.97
N LEU A 488 -49.66 16.87 -54.07
CA LEU A 488 -50.31 17.20 -55.35
C LEU A 488 -49.73 16.32 -56.47
N LEU A 489 -50.59 15.64 -57.22
CA LEU A 489 -50.22 14.97 -58.46
C LEU A 489 -50.43 15.93 -59.64
N LEU A 490 -49.46 15.98 -60.54
CA LEU A 490 -49.48 16.75 -61.77
C LEU A 490 -49.23 15.81 -62.95
N LEU A 491 -50.12 15.83 -63.93
CA LEU A 491 -49.99 15.12 -65.19
C LEU A 491 -49.72 16.16 -66.27
N ALA A 492 -48.50 16.18 -66.78
CA ALA A 492 -48.08 17.14 -67.80
C ALA A 492 -48.13 16.52 -69.21
N HIS A 493 -48.51 17.32 -70.21
CA HIS A 493 -48.59 16.91 -71.60
C HIS A 493 -48.15 18.05 -72.55
N ALA A 494 -47.51 17.69 -73.67
CA ALA A 494 -46.93 18.64 -74.63
C ALA A 494 -47.98 19.31 -75.56
N GLU A 495 -49.12 18.67 -75.78
CA GLU A 495 -50.23 19.21 -76.57
C GLU A 495 -51.32 19.86 -75.70
N ARG A 496 -52.07 20.81 -76.29
CA ARG A 496 -53.19 21.49 -75.61
C ARG A 496 -54.50 20.72 -75.77
N GLY A 497 -55.36 20.78 -74.76
CA GLY A 497 -56.72 20.25 -74.82
C GLY A 497 -56.85 18.72 -74.75
N VAL A 498 -55.78 18.00 -74.40
CA VAL A 498 -55.77 16.52 -74.39
C VAL A 498 -56.51 15.93 -73.18
N PHE A 499 -56.60 16.67 -72.08
CA PHE A 499 -57.39 16.27 -70.90
C PHE A 499 -58.86 16.66 -71.07
N GLY A 500 -59.64 15.82 -71.75
CA GLY A 500 -61.08 15.98 -71.92
C GLY A 500 -61.90 15.47 -70.72
N PRO A 501 -63.20 15.80 -70.63
CA PRO A 501 -64.05 15.39 -69.51
C PRO A 501 -64.17 13.85 -69.35
N ALA A 502 -63.99 13.08 -70.44
CA ALA A 502 -64.02 11.62 -70.40
C ALA A 502 -62.77 10.97 -69.76
N SER A 503 -61.62 11.67 -69.70
CA SER A 503 -60.38 11.14 -69.11
C SER A 503 -60.22 11.47 -67.62
N LEU A 504 -61.02 12.38 -67.06
CA LEU A 504 -60.91 12.81 -65.67
C LEU A 504 -61.28 11.72 -64.64
N PRO A 505 -62.36 10.92 -64.78
CA PRO A 505 -62.67 9.88 -63.79
C PRO A 505 -61.60 8.78 -63.68
N PRO A 506 -61.03 8.26 -64.79
CA PRO A 506 -59.88 7.35 -64.73
C PRO A 506 -58.63 7.98 -64.09
N ILE A 507 -58.34 9.25 -64.38
CA ILE A 507 -57.22 9.99 -63.76
C ILE A 507 -57.40 10.10 -62.23
N ALA A 508 -58.63 10.36 -61.75
CA ALA A 508 -58.93 10.40 -60.33
C ALA A 508 -58.66 9.06 -59.64
N ALA A 509 -58.98 7.95 -60.29
CA ALA A 509 -58.71 6.61 -59.76
C ALA A 509 -57.20 6.33 -59.66
N VAL A 510 -56.43 6.65 -60.69
CA VAL A 510 -54.96 6.50 -60.67
C VAL A 510 -54.32 7.37 -59.59
N ALA A 511 -54.80 8.61 -59.43
CA ALA A 511 -54.32 9.52 -58.40
C ALA A 511 -54.65 9.01 -56.98
N SER A 512 -55.83 8.45 -56.75
CA SER A 512 -56.19 7.84 -55.46
C SER A 512 -55.33 6.61 -55.13
N MET A 513 -55.07 5.75 -56.12
CA MET A 513 -54.13 4.62 -55.97
C MET A 513 -52.71 5.10 -55.67
N THR A 514 -52.26 6.15 -56.37
CA THR A 514 -50.94 6.76 -56.18
C THR A 514 -50.82 7.38 -54.78
N ALA A 515 -51.87 8.06 -54.31
CA ALA A 515 -51.93 8.63 -52.97
C ALA A 515 -51.79 7.55 -51.89
N THR A 516 -52.53 6.44 -52.04
CA THR A 516 -52.49 5.31 -51.09
C THR A 516 -51.11 4.64 -51.07
N ALA A 517 -50.51 4.41 -52.23
CA ALA A 517 -49.17 3.84 -52.34
C ALA A 517 -48.11 4.74 -51.66
N LEU A 518 -48.14 6.05 -51.95
CA LEU A 518 -47.22 7.02 -51.35
C LEU A 518 -47.40 7.14 -49.83
N HIS A 519 -48.64 7.09 -49.34
CA HIS A 519 -48.94 7.10 -47.91
C HIS A 519 -48.34 5.90 -47.16
N ASN A 520 -48.55 4.70 -47.70
CA ASN A 520 -48.07 3.46 -47.10
C ASN A 520 -46.54 3.40 -47.10
N THR A 521 -45.89 3.86 -48.17
CA THR A 521 -44.44 3.96 -48.22
C THR A 521 -43.90 4.93 -47.16
N ARG A 522 -44.55 6.09 -46.96
CA ARG A 522 -44.15 7.05 -45.92
C ARG A 522 -44.30 6.47 -44.50
N LEU A 523 -45.45 5.86 -44.18
CA LEU A 523 -45.71 5.23 -42.88
C LEU A 523 -44.71 4.10 -42.59
N TYR A 524 -44.40 3.27 -43.59
CA TYR A 524 -43.44 2.20 -43.44
C TYR A 524 -42.04 2.72 -43.08
N LEU A 525 -41.60 3.81 -43.73
CA LEU A 525 -40.30 4.42 -43.46
C LEU A 525 -40.23 5.02 -42.04
N GLU A 526 -41.29 5.67 -41.57
CA GLU A 526 -41.37 6.26 -40.22
C GLU A 526 -41.31 5.18 -39.12
N VAL A 527 -42.06 4.08 -39.28
CA VAL A 527 -42.02 2.95 -38.34
C VAL A 527 -40.63 2.30 -38.29
N GLN A 528 -39.92 2.24 -39.42
CA GLN A 528 -38.56 1.72 -39.49
C GLN A 528 -37.56 2.64 -38.78
N GLU A 529 -37.66 3.96 -38.97
CA GLU A 529 -36.81 4.93 -38.26
C GLU A 529 -37.00 4.88 -36.75
N GLU A 530 -38.25 4.78 -36.29
CA GLU A 530 -38.52 4.73 -34.86
C GLU A 530 -38.07 3.39 -34.23
N GLY A 531 -38.23 2.28 -34.96
CA GLY A 531 -37.68 0.97 -34.58
C GLY A 531 -36.14 0.98 -34.52
N ALA A 532 -35.49 1.60 -35.50
CA ALA A 532 -34.03 1.76 -35.53
C ALA A 532 -33.54 2.62 -34.35
N ARG A 533 -34.22 3.73 -34.06
CA ARG A 533 -33.86 4.62 -32.95
C ARG A 533 -33.92 3.93 -31.59
N ARG A 534 -34.97 3.14 -31.31
CA ARG A 534 -35.10 2.37 -30.06
C ARG A 534 -34.00 1.30 -29.94
N ARG A 535 -33.66 0.65 -31.06
CA ARG A 535 -32.59 -0.36 -31.10
C ARG A 535 -31.22 0.25 -30.82
N VAL A 536 -30.92 1.40 -31.43
CA VAL A 536 -29.66 2.14 -31.20
C VAL A 536 -29.53 2.57 -29.73
N ILE A 537 -30.61 2.97 -29.07
CA ILE A 537 -30.57 3.28 -27.63
C ILE A 537 -30.19 2.03 -26.82
N LEU A 538 -30.84 0.89 -27.05
CA LEU A 538 -30.53 -0.36 -26.33
C LEU A 538 -29.12 -0.89 -26.65
N GLU A 539 -28.64 -0.72 -27.88
CA GLU A 539 -27.29 -1.11 -28.32
C GLU A 539 -26.18 -0.20 -27.79
N SER A 540 -26.50 1.02 -27.36
CA SER A 540 -25.53 2.02 -26.85
C SER A 540 -25.45 2.10 -25.33
N ILE A 541 -26.34 1.42 -24.59
CA ILE A 541 -26.24 1.30 -23.13
C ILE A 541 -24.98 0.48 -22.80
N ALA A 542 -24.11 1.07 -21.98
CA ALA A 542 -22.84 0.46 -21.58
C ALA A 542 -23.01 -0.69 -20.58
N ASP A 543 -24.05 -0.64 -19.74
CA ASP A 543 -24.39 -1.71 -18.82
C ASP A 543 -25.06 -2.89 -19.54
N ALA A 544 -24.88 -4.09 -19.00
CA ALA A 544 -25.48 -5.29 -19.54
C ALA A 544 -26.97 -5.33 -19.18
N VAL A 545 -27.84 -5.36 -20.19
CA VAL A 545 -29.31 -5.40 -20.03
C VAL A 545 -29.84 -6.71 -20.56
N ILE A 546 -30.62 -7.39 -19.73
CA ILE A 546 -31.27 -8.66 -20.02
C ILE A 546 -32.77 -8.48 -19.80
N VAL A 547 -33.58 -8.89 -20.78
CA VAL A 547 -35.05 -8.90 -20.63
C VAL A 547 -35.53 -10.33 -20.68
N CYS A 548 -36.34 -10.72 -19.71
CA CYS A 548 -36.90 -12.04 -19.57
C CYS A 548 -38.44 -12.04 -19.61
N ASP A 549 -39.05 -13.13 -20.06
CA ASP A 549 -40.49 -13.37 -19.95
C ASP A 549 -40.89 -13.80 -18.52
N ALA A 550 -42.20 -13.99 -18.28
CA ALA A 550 -42.74 -14.41 -16.97
C ALA A 550 -42.16 -15.73 -16.44
N GLN A 551 -41.60 -16.56 -17.34
CA GLN A 551 -40.99 -17.85 -17.03
C GLN A 551 -39.46 -17.75 -16.94
N ARG A 552 -38.92 -16.53 -16.92
CA ARG A 552 -37.48 -16.19 -16.90
C ARG A 552 -36.67 -16.69 -18.10
N PHE A 553 -37.31 -16.91 -19.26
CA PHE A 553 -36.58 -17.11 -20.51
C PHE A 553 -36.11 -15.77 -21.08
N VAL A 554 -34.87 -15.73 -21.58
CA VAL A 554 -34.26 -14.55 -22.17
C VAL A 554 -34.95 -14.21 -23.49
N VAL A 555 -35.51 -13.01 -23.56
CA VAL A 555 -36.16 -12.41 -24.75
C VAL A 555 -35.23 -11.42 -25.43
N LEU A 556 -34.36 -10.74 -24.67
CA LEU A 556 -33.40 -9.78 -25.19
C LEU A 556 -32.11 -9.78 -24.37
N LEU A 557 -30.98 -9.73 -25.08
CA LEU A 557 -29.65 -9.42 -24.56
C LEU A 557 -29.09 -8.26 -25.37
N ASN A 558 -28.64 -7.19 -24.71
CA ASN A 558 -27.94 -6.11 -25.41
C ASN A 558 -26.47 -6.49 -25.70
N PRO A 559 -25.77 -5.77 -26.60
CA PRO A 559 -24.38 -6.08 -26.94
C PRO A 559 -23.43 -6.06 -25.74
N ALA A 560 -23.68 -5.20 -24.75
CA ALA A 560 -22.92 -5.17 -23.51
C ALA A 560 -23.07 -6.48 -22.72
N ALA A 561 -24.28 -7.03 -22.62
CA ALA A 561 -24.53 -8.31 -21.97
C ALA A 561 -23.95 -9.51 -22.74
N GLU A 562 -24.00 -9.50 -24.08
CA GLU A 562 -23.34 -10.51 -24.92
C GLU A 562 -21.82 -10.52 -24.70
N ALA A 563 -21.20 -9.34 -24.65
CA ALA A 563 -19.78 -9.19 -24.42
C ALA A 563 -19.37 -9.61 -23.01
N LEU A 564 -20.17 -9.21 -22.00
CA LEU A 564 -19.94 -9.50 -20.60
C LEU A 564 -20.08 -10.99 -20.29
N LEU A 565 -21.12 -11.64 -20.80
CA LEU A 565 -21.41 -13.06 -20.53
C LEU A 565 -20.81 -14.02 -21.58
N LYS A 566 -20.22 -13.50 -22.66
CA LYS A 566 -19.72 -14.28 -23.82
C LYS A 566 -20.77 -15.20 -24.46
N VAL A 567 -22.04 -14.83 -24.39
CA VAL A 567 -23.15 -15.58 -25.02
C VAL A 567 -23.47 -14.94 -26.36
N ARG A 568 -23.32 -15.68 -27.46
CA ARG A 568 -23.55 -15.17 -28.84
C ARG A 568 -24.70 -15.84 -29.59
N ASP A 569 -25.12 -17.04 -29.17
CA ASP A 569 -26.15 -17.83 -29.85
C ASP A 569 -27.54 -17.75 -29.21
N TRP A 570 -27.78 -16.76 -28.36
CA TRP A 570 -29.05 -16.62 -27.62
C TRP A 570 -30.28 -16.37 -28.50
N GLN A 571 -30.08 -15.94 -29.75
CA GLN A 571 -31.17 -15.78 -30.72
C GLN A 571 -31.58 -17.10 -31.38
N ARG A 572 -30.70 -18.11 -31.39
CA ARG A 572 -30.94 -19.43 -32.01
C ARG A 572 -31.45 -20.46 -31.01
N ARG A 573 -31.16 -20.26 -29.73
CA ARG A 573 -31.54 -21.13 -28.61
C ARG A 573 -32.26 -20.31 -27.55
N ARG A 574 -33.38 -20.81 -27.05
CA ARG A 574 -34.10 -20.19 -25.93
C ARG A 574 -33.32 -20.47 -24.63
N TYR A 575 -32.65 -19.45 -24.10
CA TYR A 575 -31.93 -19.54 -22.82
C TYR A 575 -32.85 -19.23 -21.65
N HIS A 576 -32.79 -20.03 -20.59
CA HIS A 576 -33.34 -19.64 -19.30
C HIS A 576 -32.31 -18.80 -18.51
N PHE A 577 -32.73 -17.85 -17.67
CA PHE A 577 -31.82 -16.98 -16.93
C PHE A 577 -30.75 -17.76 -16.14
N ASN A 578 -31.14 -18.85 -15.49
CA ASN A 578 -30.23 -19.72 -14.72
C ASN A 578 -29.22 -20.51 -15.58
N GLU A 579 -29.38 -20.54 -16.91
CA GLU A 579 -28.40 -21.16 -17.84
C GLU A 579 -27.31 -20.17 -18.27
N LEU A 580 -27.45 -18.89 -17.93
CA LEU A 580 -26.40 -17.89 -18.16
C LEU A 580 -25.21 -18.18 -17.23
N PRO A 581 -23.98 -17.80 -17.62
CA PRO A 581 -22.77 -18.05 -16.84
C PRO A 581 -22.66 -17.07 -15.65
N LEU A 582 -23.68 -17.07 -14.79
CA LEU A 582 -23.82 -16.26 -13.60
C LEU A 582 -23.83 -17.18 -12.39
N VAL A 583 -22.78 -17.12 -11.59
CA VAL A 583 -22.70 -17.84 -10.31
C VAL A 583 -23.12 -16.87 -9.20
N PRO A 584 -24.17 -17.15 -8.42
CA PRO A 584 -24.56 -16.27 -7.33
C PRO A 584 -23.45 -16.26 -6.26
N ILE A 585 -23.04 -15.06 -5.85
CA ILE A 585 -22.16 -14.88 -4.70
C ILE A 585 -23.07 -14.88 -3.47
N VAL A 586 -22.96 -15.92 -2.63
CA VAL A 586 -23.79 -16.06 -1.42
C VAL A 586 -23.27 -15.11 -0.35
N ASP A 587 -23.73 -13.86 -0.38
CA ASP A 587 -23.68 -12.98 0.79
C ASP A 587 -24.87 -13.34 1.69
N ALA A 588 -24.62 -13.81 2.92
CA ALA A 588 -25.67 -14.20 3.88
C ALA A 588 -26.62 -13.05 4.27
N SER A 589 -26.31 -11.82 3.86
CA SER A 589 -27.22 -10.68 3.89
C SER A 589 -27.53 -10.22 2.47
N ALA A 590 -28.63 -10.71 1.88
CA ALA A 590 -29.24 -9.99 0.77
C ALA A 590 -29.58 -8.58 1.26
N LEU A 591 -28.79 -7.59 0.87
CA LEU A 591 -29.01 -6.19 1.20
C LEU A 591 -30.32 -5.77 0.55
N LEU A 592 -31.37 -5.62 1.38
CA LEU A 592 -32.58 -4.90 1.01
C LEU A 592 -32.17 -3.47 0.69
N GLY A 593 -32.27 -3.05 -0.57
CA GLY A 593 -32.14 -1.65 -0.92
C GLY A 593 -33.26 -0.83 -0.25
N GLU A 594 -33.05 0.47 -0.07
CA GLU A 594 -33.99 1.39 0.60
C GLU A 594 -35.42 1.36 0.01
N ASP A 595 -35.58 0.88 -1.24
CA ASP A 595 -36.85 0.76 -1.97
C ASP A 595 -37.42 -0.67 -2.03
N GLY A 596 -36.85 -1.64 -1.31
CA GLY A 596 -37.29 -3.05 -1.34
C GLY A 596 -36.85 -3.84 -2.58
N GLN A 597 -35.91 -3.31 -3.38
CA GLN A 597 -35.28 -4.05 -4.48
C GLN A 597 -34.26 -5.08 -3.95
N LEU A 598 -34.32 -6.30 -4.46
CA LEU A 598 -33.31 -7.33 -4.22
C LEU A 598 -32.04 -6.99 -5.00
N ILE A 599 -30.98 -6.58 -4.29
CA ILE A 599 -29.66 -6.40 -4.87
C ILE A 599 -28.92 -7.73 -4.75
N GLN A 600 -28.65 -8.39 -5.88
CA GLN A 600 -27.90 -9.64 -5.90
C GLN A 600 -26.55 -9.45 -6.58
N ARG A 601 -25.51 -10.12 -6.06
CA ARG A 601 -24.17 -10.15 -6.65
C ARG A 601 -23.94 -11.48 -7.35
N TYR A 602 -23.33 -11.41 -8.52
CA TYR A 602 -22.96 -12.57 -9.32
C TYR A 602 -21.48 -12.51 -9.68
N GLU A 603 -20.87 -13.67 -9.81
CA GLU A 603 -19.60 -13.83 -10.48
C GLU A 603 -19.84 -14.37 -11.89
N ALA A 604 -19.22 -13.74 -12.89
CA ALA A 604 -19.22 -14.22 -14.27
C ALA A 604 -17.85 -14.03 -14.88
N LEU A 605 -17.23 -15.12 -15.34
CA LEU A 605 -15.95 -15.09 -16.06
C LEU A 605 -14.82 -14.33 -15.33
N GLY A 606 -14.79 -14.41 -13.99
CA GLY A 606 -13.82 -13.72 -13.14
C GLY A 606 -14.12 -12.23 -12.89
N GLN A 607 -15.33 -11.77 -13.22
CA GLN A 607 -15.81 -10.42 -12.92
C GLN A 607 -16.92 -10.46 -11.89
N THR A 608 -16.92 -9.48 -11.00
CA THR A 608 -17.97 -9.28 -10.00
C THR A 608 -19.03 -8.35 -10.55
N LEU A 609 -20.27 -8.82 -10.59
CA LEU A 609 -21.41 -8.13 -11.17
C LEU A 609 -22.47 -7.85 -10.10
N ARG A 610 -23.05 -6.66 -10.13
CA ARG A 610 -24.24 -6.31 -9.35
C ARG A 610 -25.47 -6.34 -10.24
N ALA A 611 -26.44 -7.17 -9.90
CA ALA A 611 -27.71 -7.26 -10.58
C ALA A 611 -28.77 -6.41 -9.89
N SER A 612 -29.49 -5.63 -10.67
CA SER A 612 -30.72 -4.93 -10.25
C SER A 612 -31.86 -5.41 -11.16
N SER A 613 -32.97 -5.86 -10.57
CA SER A 613 -34.13 -6.31 -11.34
C SER A 613 -35.36 -5.44 -11.13
N ALA A 614 -36.10 -5.23 -12.22
CA ALA A 614 -37.37 -4.49 -12.23
C ALA A 614 -38.42 -5.27 -13.01
N VAL A 615 -39.62 -5.38 -12.45
CA VAL A 615 -40.74 -6.09 -13.10
C VAL A 615 -41.42 -5.17 -14.12
N LEU A 616 -41.54 -5.63 -15.36
CA LEU A 616 -42.35 -4.98 -16.39
C LEU A 616 -43.79 -5.49 -16.29
N SER A 617 -44.72 -4.57 -16.00
CA SER A 617 -46.17 -4.83 -16.04
C SER A 617 -46.81 -3.92 -17.08
N SER A 618 -47.37 -4.50 -18.16
CA SER A 618 -48.20 -3.76 -19.13
C SER A 618 -49.68 -4.11 -18.95
N PRO A 619 -50.60 -3.12 -18.77
CA PRO A 619 -52.03 -3.38 -18.63
C PRO A 619 -52.73 -3.86 -19.91
N ALA A 620 -52.13 -3.63 -21.10
CA ALA A 620 -52.80 -3.81 -22.40
C ALA A 620 -52.37 -5.06 -23.18
N GLN A 621 -51.28 -5.71 -22.78
CA GLN A 621 -50.78 -6.95 -23.38
C GLN A 621 -50.31 -7.86 -22.25
N ALA A 622 -50.64 -9.15 -22.32
CA ALA A 622 -50.30 -10.18 -21.34
C ALA A 622 -48.80 -10.53 -21.27
N ILE A 623 -47.92 -9.51 -21.27
CA ILE A 623 -46.49 -9.64 -21.11
C ILE A 623 -46.14 -9.16 -19.71
N SER A 624 -46.12 -10.12 -18.78
CA SER A 624 -45.42 -9.98 -17.51
C SER A 624 -43.97 -10.41 -17.74
N GLY A 625 -43.00 -9.58 -17.41
CA GLY A 625 -41.59 -9.87 -17.65
C GLY A 625 -40.68 -9.18 -16.64
N GLU A 626 -39.39 -9.48 -16.71
CA GLU A 626 -38.36 -8.95 -15.82
C GLU A 626 -37.25 -8.29 -16.65
N VAL A 627 -36.83 -7.08 -16.27
CA VAL A 627 -35.60 -6.45 -16.79
C VAL A 627 -34.54 -6.57 -15.73
N ILE A 628 -33.39 -7.08 -16.11
CA ILE A 628 -32.24 -7.29 -15.23
C ILE A 628 -31.08 -6.49 -15.81
N VAL A 629 -30.54 -5.59 -14.99
CA VAL A 629 -29.35 -4.79 -15.34
C VAL A 629 -28.18 -5.30 -14.53
N LEU A 630 -27.10 -5.66 -15.22
CA LEU A 630 -25.84 -6.11 -14.64
C LEU A 630 -24.79 -5.00 -14.75
N HIS A 631 -24.35 -4.50 -13.61
CA HIS A 631 -23.25 -3.55 -13.50
C HIS A 631 -21.96 -4.28 -13.17
N ASN A 632 -20.88 -4.02 -13.92
CA ASN A 632 -19.57 -4.53 -13.57
C ASN A 632 -18.98 -3.70 -12.43
N ILE A 633 -18.83 -4.31 -11.26
CA ILE A 633 -18.29 -3.68 -10.04
C ILE A 633 -16.93 -4.29 -9.65
N SER A 634 -16.23 -4.92 -10.61
CA SER A 634 -14.99 -5.65 -10.31
C SER A 634 -13.89 -4.73 -9.80
N ALA A 635 -13.82 -3.49 -10.28
CA ALA A 635 -12.80 -2.52 -9.85
C ALA A 635 -13.07 -2.03 -8.42
N GLU A 636 -14.33 -1.76 -8.11
CA GLU A 636 -14.80 -1.36 -6.78
C GLU A 636 -14.60 -2.50 -5.78
N ALA A 637 -15.01 -3.73 -6.14
CA ALA A 637 -14.82 -4.91 -5.32
C ALA A 637 -13.32 -5.21 -5.07
N ALA A 638 -12.47 -5.08 -6.08
CA ALA A 638 -11.02 -5.25 -5.93
C ALA A 638 -10.40 -4.17 -5.04
N LEU A 639 -10.90 -2.93 -5.10
CA LEU A 639 -10.45 -1.84 -4.23
C LEU A 639 -10.85 -2.07 -2.77
N ASP A 640 -12.08 -2.50 -2.53
CA ASP A 640 -12.56 -2.85 -1.18
C ASP A 640 -11.77 -4.04 -0.60
N GLN A 641 -11.48 -5.06 -1.42
CA GLN A 641 -10.62 -6.17 -1.02
C GLN A 641 -9.18 -5.70 -0.72
N ALA A 642 -8.58 -4.88 -1.59
CA ALA A 642 -7.22 -4.38 -1.38
C ALA A 642 -7.10 -3.51 -0.12
N LYS A 643 -8.12 -2.70 0.19
CA LYS A 643 -8.19 -1.92 1.44
C LYS A 643 -8.20 -2.85 2.66
N THR A 644 -8.93 -3.96 2.56
CA THR A 644 -9.03 -4.96 3.62
C THR A 644 -7.71 -5.71 3.83
N ASP A 645 -7.10 -6.17 2.75
CA ASP A 645 -5.80 -6.85 2.77
C ASP A 645 -4.72 -5.92 3.33
N LEU A 646 -4.77 -4.63 2.98
CA LEU A 646 -3.89 -3.61 3.54
C LEU A 646 -4.08 -3.45 5.05
N ILE A 647 -5.33 -3.38 5.54
CA ILE A 647 -5.61 -3.29 6.98
C ILE A 647 -5.09 -4.53 7.71
N ALA A 648 -5.30 -5.73 7.14
CA ALA A 648 -4.81 -6.99 7.71
C ALA A 648 -3.27 -7.02 7.76
N LEU A 649 -2.60 -6.64 6.67
CA LEU A 649 -1.15 -6.56 6.58
C LEU A 649 -0.57 -5.55 7.60
N ILE A 650 -1.09 -4.32 7.62
CA ILE A 650 -0.66 -3.29 8.58
C ILE A 650 -0.82 -3.79 10.01
N SER A 651 -1.92 -4.49 10.30
CA SER A 651 -2.16 -5.01 11.64
C SER A 651 -1.13 -6.07 12.05
N HIS A 652 -0.76 -6.97 11.13
CA HIS A 652 0.29 -7.98 11.37
C HIS A 652 1.67 -7.33 11.56
N GLU A 653 2.02 -6.38 10.70
CA GLU A 653 3.28 -5.63 10.76
C GLU A 653 3.39 -4.73 11.99
N LEU A 654 2.26 -4.24 12.54
CA LEU A 654 2.25 -3.48 13.79
C LEU A 654 2.28 -4.39 15.04
N ARG A 655 1.63 -5.56 15.00
CA ARG A 655 1.59 -6.49 16.14
C ARG A 655 2.98 -7.03 16.49
N THR A 656 3.80 -7.31 15.47
CA THR A 656 5.15 -7.87 15.64
C THR A 656 6.09 -6.96 16.48
N PRO A 657 6.33 -5.68 16.11
CA PRO A 657 7.17 -4.78 16.92
C PRO A 657 6.53 -4.47 18.28
N LEU A 658 5.20 -4.41 18.35
CA LEU A 658 4.49 -4.17 19.61
C LEU A 658 4.70 -5.31 20.62
N THR A 659 4.70 -6.56 20.14
CA THR A 659 4.99 -7.75 20.94
C THR A 659 6.44 -7.74 21.44
N ALA A 660 7.39 -7.29 20.61
CA ALA A 660 8.79 -7.14 21.03
C ALA A 660 8.95 -6.07 22.13
N ILE A 661 8.27 -4.93 22.00
CA ILE A 661 8.23 -3.87 23.03
C ILE A 661 7.62 -4.39 24.33
N GLN A 662 6.49 -5.12 24.25
CA GLN A 662 5.87 -5.74 25.42
C GLN A 662 6.82 -6.70 26.10
N SER A 663 7.44 -7.61 25.34
CA SER A 663 8.39 -8.59 25.87
C SER A 663 9.58 -7.93 26.56
N ALA A 664 10.20 -6.92 25.94
CA ALA A 664 11.33 -6.22 26.51
C ALA A 664 10.95 -5.50 27.82
N ALA A 665 9.81 -4.82 27.85
CA ALA A 665 9.33 -4.13 29.04
C ALA A 665 8.90 -5.10 30.15
N ASP A 666 8.30 -6.25 29.81
CA ASP A 666 7.99 -7.33 30.75
C ASP A 666 9.26 -7.95 31.34
N MET A 667 10.30 -8.14 30.54
CA MET A 667 11.60 -8.66 31.00
C MET A 667 12.26 -7.70 31.99
N LEU A 668 12.21 -6.39 31.71
CA LEU A 668 12.67 -5.35 32.65
C LEU A 668 11.88 -5.40 33.96
N LYS A 669 10.55 -5.51 33.88
CA LYS A 669 9.67 -5.59 35.06
C LYS A 669 9.88 -6.86 35.89
N LYS A 670 10.26 -7.97 35.25
CA LYS A 670 10.62 -9.24 35.92
C LYS A 670 12.05 -9.24 36.48
N GLY A 671 12.79 -8.14 36.38
CA GLY A 671 14.15 -8.00 36.91
C GLY A 671 15.23 -8.73 36.11
N ILE A 672 14.93 -9.20 34.89
CA ILE A 672 15.89 -9.95 34.05
C ILE A 672 17.05 -9.06 33.58
N GLY A 673 16.83 -7.74 33.50
CA GLY A 673 17.84 -6.74 33.18
C GLY A 673 18.48 -6.03 34.39
N GLY A 674 18.27 -6.54 35.61
CA GLY A 674 18.66 -5.89 36.86
C GLY A 674 17.48 -5.23 37.60
N GLU A 675 17.73 -4.74 38.82
CA GLU A 675 16.71 -4.03 39.60
C GLU A 675 16.41 -2.66 38.98
N LEU A 676 15.13 -2.40 38.72
CA LEU A 676 14.67 -1.10 38.23
C LEU A 676 14.52 -0.13 39.41
N ASN A 677 14.98 1.10 39.24
CA ASN A 677 14.62 2.17 40.16
C ASN A 677 13.15 2.59 40.00
N ALA A 678 12.63 3.40 40.94
CA ALA A 678 11.21 3.79 40.96
C ALA A 678 10.76 4.49 39.67
N LEU A 679 11.59 5.39 39.12
CA LEU A 679 11.31 6.10 37.87
C LEU A 679 11.30 5.15 36.66
N GLN A 680 12.27 4.23 36.58
CA GLN A 680 12.36 3.24 35.51
C GLN A 680 11.16 2.28 35.53
N THR A 681 10.68 1.92 36.72
CA THR A 681 9.49 1.08 36.89
C THR A 681 8.24 1.80 36.36
N GLU A 682 8.06 3.07 36.70
CA GLU A 682 6.94 3.89 36.23
C GLU A 682 6.96 4.08 34.69
N LEU A 683 8.15 4.30 34.11
CA LEU A 683 8.33 4.42 32.67
C LEU A 683 8.02 3.09 31.95
N ALA A 684 8.50 1.96 32.49
CA ALA A 684 8.22 0.63 31.95
C ALA A 684 6.72 0.29 32.01
N ASP A 685 6.05 0.59 33.13
CA ASP A 685 4.60 0.41 33.28
C ASP A 685 3.83 1.30 32.31
N THR A 686 4.29 2.53 32.07
CA THR A 686 3.68 3.42 31.08
C THR A 686 3.83 2.90 29.66
N ALA A 687 5.02 2.42 29.29
CA ALA A 687 5.27 1.80 27.99
C ALA A 687 4.41 0.54 27.77
N LEU A 688 4.32 -0.34 28.78
CA LEU A 688 3.47 -1.53 28.74
C LEU A 688 1.99 -1.16 28.56
N ARG A 689 1.47 -0.23 29.37
CA ARG A 689 0.07 0.21 29.26
C ARG A 689 -0.26 0.79 27.88
N GLN A 690 0.61 1.63 27.33
CA GLN A 690 0.41 2.20 25.99
C GLN A 690 0.50 1.13 24.90
N SER A 691 1.41 0.17 25.06
CA SER A 691 1.55 -0.93 24.11
C SER A 691 0.32 -1.83 24.08
N TYR A 692 -0.23 -2.22 25.23
CA TYR A 692 -1.49 -2.97 25.28
C TYR A 692 -2.68 -2.17 24.73
N ALA A 693 -2.72 -0.86 24.98
CA ALA A 693 -3.75 0.01 24.42
C ALA A 693 -3.70 0.03 22.88
N MET A 694 -2.50 0.13 22.29
CA MET A 694 -2.32 0.04 20.84
C MET A 694 -2.77 -1.30 20.27
N SER A 695 -2.43 -2.42 20.93
CA SER A 695 -2.85 -3.76 20.49
C SER A 695 -4.37 -3.86 20.45
N ALA A 696 -5.04 -3.41 21.52
CA ALA A 696 -6.50 -3.42 21.60
C ALA A 696 -7.17 -2.54 20.52
N LEU A 697 -6.52 -1.44 20.09
CA LEU A 697 -7.02 -0.62 18.98
C LEU A 697 -6.88 -1.33 17.64
N ILE A 698 -5.75 -1.98 17.40
CA ILE A 698 -5.50 -2.77 16.18
C ILE A 698 -6.53 -3.91 16.08
N ASP A 699 -6.74 -4.65 17.16
CA ASP A 699 -7.70 -5.77 17.19
C ASP A 699 -9.13 -5.29 16.92
N LYS A 700 -9.51 -4.13 17.47
CA LYS A 700 -10.81 -3.49 17.17
C LYS A 700 -10.92 -3.09 15.71
N ALA A 701 -9.88 -2.52 15.11
CA ALA A 701 -9.88 -2.12 13.70
C ALA A 701 -10.01 -3.32 12.76
N ILE A 702 -9.30 -4.43 13.04
CA ILE A 702 -9.44 -5.69 12.30
C ILE A 702 -10.86 -6.22 12.42
N MET A 703 -11.43 -6.21 13.63
CA MET A 703 -12.78 -6.71 13.86
C MET A 703 -13.82 -5.90 13.07
N VAL A 704 -13.68 -4.58 13.01
CA VAL A 704 -14.51 -3.73 12.14
C VAL A 704 -14.33 -4.08 10.67
N ALA A 705 -13.10 -4.27 10.19
CA ALA A 705 -12.85 -4.67 8.80
C ALA A 705 -13.49 -6.02 8.45
N ASN A 706 -13.38 -7.03 9.33
CA ASN A 706 -13.98 -8.34 9.11
C ASN A 706 -15.51 -8.31 9.12
N ILE A 707 -16.09 -7.46 9.97
CA ILE A 707 -17.51 -7.16 9.97
C ILE A 707 -17.93 -6.58 8.60
N GLU A 708 -17.27 -5.51 8.14
CA GLU A 708 -17.65 -4.81 6.92
C GLU A 708 -17.60 -5.69 5.67
N ASN A 709 -16.67 -6.64 5.62
CA ASN A 709 -16.48 -7.52 4.47
C ASN A 709 -17.25 -8.85 4.56
N GLY A 710 -18.03 -9.07 5.62
CA GLY A 710 -18.75 -10.33 5.79
C GLY A 710 -17.85 -11.55 6.10
N THR A 711 -16.56 -11.35 6.37
CA THR A 711 -15.58 -12.43 6.61
C THR A 711 -15.51 -12.90 8.06
N LEU A 712 -16.29 -12.28 8.95
CA LEU A 712 -16.39 -12.72 10.34
C LEU A 712 -17.13 -14.07 10.43
N ASP A 713 -16.38 -15.11 10.77
CA ASP A 713 -16.94 -16.45 11.02
C ASP A 713 -17.71 -16.48 12.34
N VAL A 714 -18.93 -17.03 12.31
CA VAL A 714 -19.88 -17.03 13.42
C VAL A 714 -20.40 -18.46 13.63
N ASP A 715 -19.82 -19.13 14.61
CA ASP A 715 -20.20 -20.50 14.96
C ASP A 715 -21.09 -20.51 16.21
N THR A 716 -22.40 -20.65 16.02
CA THR A 716 -23.35 -20.68 17.14
C THR A 716 -23.55 -22.08 17.70
N PHE A 717 -23.45 -22.22 19.03
CA PHE A 717 -23.69 -23.47 19.76
C PHE A 717 -24.60 -23.23 20.98
N PRO A 718 -25.36 -24.25 21.43
CA PRO A 718 -26.07 -24.19 22.71
C PRO A 718 -25.09 -23.93 23.87
N THR A 719 -25.10 -22.70 24.41
CA THR A 719 -24.10 -22.22 25.37
C THR A 719 -24.77 -21.70 26.63
N GLY A 720 -24.26 -22.11 27.80
CA GLY A 720 -24.67 -21.58 29.09
C GLY A 720 -24.01 -20.22 29.38
N LEU A 721 -24.81 -19.22 29.78
CA LEU A 721 -24.30 -17.84 29.94
C LEU A 721 -23.43 -17.61 31.18
N GLU A 722 -23.55 -18.43 32.22
CA GLU A 722 -22.80 -18.23 33.48
C GLU A 722 -21.28 -18.15 33.22
N LEU A 723 -20.75 -19.08 32.43
CA LEU A 723 -19.33 -19.11 32.09
C LEU A 723 -18.93 -17.93 31.20
N VAL A 724 -19.77 -17.58 30.23
CA VAL A 724 -19.52 -16.48 29.28
C VAL A 724 -19.44 -15.15 30.04
N VAL A 725 -20.43 -14.86 30.88
CA VAL A 725 -20.47 -13.63 31.69
C VAL A 725 -19.31 -13.59 32.68
N THR A 726 -19.03 -14.68 33.38
CA THR A 726 -17.90 -14.75 34.32
C THR A 726 -16.58 -14.47 33.62
N SER A 727 -16.35 -15.09 32.46
CA SER A 727 -15.13 -14.90 31.67
C SER A 727 -15.02 -13.50 31.05
N ALA A 728 -16.14 -12.85 30.73
CA ALA A 728 -16.18 -11.49 30.20
C ALA A 728 -15.80 -10.46 31.26
N LEU A 729 -16.29 -10.64 32.49
CA LEU A 729 -16.11 -9.69 33.59
C LEU A 729 -14.76 -9.82 34.30
N GLN A 730 -14.13 -10.99 34.29
CA GLN A 730 -12.84 -11.25 34.96
C GLN A 730 -11.76 -10.17 34.69
N PRO A 731 -11.43 -9.80 33.43
CA PRO A 731 -10.42 -8.78 33.15
C PRO A 731 -10.87 -7.34 33.48
N LEU A 732 -12.15 -7.11 33.71
CA LEU A 732 -12.69 -5.78 34.02
C LEU A 732 -12.72 -5.48 35.53
N ARG A 733 -12.47 -6.48 36.39
CA ARG A 733 -12.47 -6.31 37.85
C ARG A 733 -11.41 -5.30 38.30
N ASP A 734 -10.21 -5.37 37.74
CA ASP A 734 -9.12 -4.45 38.10
C ASP A 734 -9.41 -3.02 37.63
N ALA A 735 -10.02 -2.87 36.45
CA ALA A 735 -10.44 -1.57 35.92
C ALA A 735 -11.57 -0.94 36.74
N ALA A 736 -12.51 -1.77 37.21
CA ALA A 736 -13.59 -1.34 38.10
C ALA A 736 -13.06 -0.91 39.47
N ALA A 737 -12.15 -1.69 40.06
CA ALA A 737 -11.49 -1.35 41.32
C ALA A 737 -10.68 -0.05 41.21
N ALA A 738 -9.92 0.13 40.11
CA ALA A 738 -9.16 1.35 39.86
C ALA A 738 -10.04 2.59 39.61
N SER A 739 -11.30 2.39 39.19
CA SER A 739 -12.28 3.46 38.97
C SER A 739 -13.27 3.62 40.14
N GLU A 740 -13.04 2.92 41.26
CA GLU A 740 -13.91 2.91 42.45
C GLU A 740 -15.37 2.52 42.13
N VAL A 741 -15.58 1.65 41.14
CA VAL A 741 -16.90 1.16 40.70
C VAL A 741 -17.14 -0.25 41.22
N GLU A 742 -18.26 -0.46 41.92
CA GLU A 742 -18.70 -1.80 42.33
C GLU A 742 -19.45 -2.51 41.19
N LEU A 743 -19.04 -3.73 40.83
CA LEU A 743 -19.70 -4.58 39.83
C LEU A 743 -20.66 -5.56 40.50
N LEU A 744 -21.96 -5.30 40.37
CA LEU A 744 -23.04 -6.15 40.90
C LEU A 744 -23.55 -7.10 39.80
N VAL A 745 -23.35 -8.40 39.98
CA VAL A 745 -23.68 -9.42 38.96
C VAL A 745 -24.77 -10.36 39.48
N ASP A 746 -25.87 -10.46 38.76
CA ASP A 746 -27.00 -11.32 39.06
C ASP A 746 -27.37 -12.17 37.83
N VAL A 747 -26.78 -13.36 37.78
CA VAL A 747 -27.01 -14.36 36.72
C VAL A 747 -27.49 -15.65 37.38
N PRO A 748 -28.76 -16.02 37.24
CA PRO A 748 -29.29 -17.28 37.77
C PRO A 748 -28.62 -18.48 37.11
N LYS A 749 -28.38 -19.55 37.87
CA LYS A 749 -27.79 -20.81 37.37
C LYS A 749 -28.73 -21.59 36.44
N GLU A 750 -30.03 -21.34 36.54
CA GLU A 750 -31.10 -22.07 35.84
C GLU A 750 -31.57 -21.39 34.55
N LEU A 751 -30.71 -20.58 33.91
CA LEU A 751 -31.06 -19.96 32.63
C LEU A 751 -31.07 -21.00 31.50
N PRO A 752 -31.97 -20.86 30.50
CA PRO A 752 -31.96 -21.72 29.32
C PRO A 752 -30.64 -21.56 28.55
N LEU A 753 -30.29 -22.54 27.72
CA LEU A 753 -29.14 -22.42 26.81
C LEU A 753 -29.45 -21.42 25.70
N ALA A 754 -28.49 -20.55 25.37
CA ALA A 754 -28.58 -19.64 24.23
C ALA A 754 -27.87 -20.23 23.01
N GLN A 755 -28.41 -20.05 21.80
CA GLN A 755 -27.78 -20.47 20.55
C GLN A 755 -26.81 -19.37 20.08
N ILE A 756 -25.56 -19.41 20.55
CA ILE A 756 -24.60 -18.31 20.38
C ILE A 756 -23.16 -18.80 20.18
N ASP A 757 -22.32 -17.97 19.58
CA ASP A 757 -20.86 -18.02 19.73
C ASP A 757 -20.50 -17.29 21.04
N GLY A 758 -20.20 -18.07 22.09
CA GLY A 758 -19.82 -17.54 23.40
C GLY A 758 -18.61 -16.60 23.39
N ARG A 759 -17.67 -16.77 22.43
CA ARG A 759 -16.50 -15.89 22.28
C ARG A 759 -16.91 -14.49 21.82
N LEU A 760 -17.82 -14.39 20.85
CA LEU A 760 -18.30 -13.09 20.35
C LEU A 760 -19.18 -12.38 21.37
N VAL A 761 -20.05 -13.12 22.07
CA VAL A 761 -20.86 -12.57 23.17
C VAL A 761 -19.99 -12.04 24.30
N LYS A 762 -18.91 -12.76 24.66
CA LYS A 762 -17.90 -12.28 25.62
C LYS A 762 -17.34 -10.92 25.21
N VAL A 763 -16.95 -10.74 23.95
CA VAL A 763 -16.40 -9.48 23.44
C VAL A 763 -17.45 -8.36 23.48
N ALA A 764 -18.69 -8.64 23.08
CA ALA A 764 -19.78 -7.66 23.13
C ALA A 764 -20.07 -7.19 24.57
N LEU A 765 -20.16 -8.14 25.52
CA LEU A 765 -20.33 -7.83 26.95
C LEU A 765 -19.17 -6.99 27.49
N GLN A 766 -17.93 -7.31 27.11
CA GLN A 766 -16.77 -6.52 27.50
C GLN A 766 -16.86 -5.08 27.03
N GLN A 767 -17.29 -4.81 25.79
CA GLN A 767 -17.43 -3.43 25.30
C GLN A 767 -18.50 -2.63 26.05
N ILE A 768 -19.64 -3.26 26.37
CA ILE A 768 -20.74 -2.59 27.07
C ILE A 768 -20.38 -2.32 28.53
N VAL A 769 -19.82 -3.32 29.23
CA VAL A 769 -19.46 -3.18 30.65
C VAL A 769 -18.25 -2.26 30.84
N ASP A 770 -17.24 -2.32 29.96
CA ASP A 770 -16.10 -1.39 29.98
C ASP A 770 -16.56 0.07 29.81
N ASN A 771 -17.55 0.32 28.95
CA ASN A 771 -18.17 1.64 28.86
C ASN A 771 -18.93 2.01 30.13
N ALA A 772 -19.72 1.11 30.70
CA ALA A 772 -20.45 1.36 31.94
C ALA A 772 -19.51 1.71 33.12
N ILE A 773 -18.35 1.05 33.23
CA ILE A 773 -17.33 1.36 34.23
C ILE A 773 -16.71 2.74 33.98
N LYS A 774 -16.33 3.03 32.73
CA LYS A 774 -15.68 4.30 32.35
C LYS A 774 -16.55 5.52 32.60
N TYR A 775 -17.85 5.42 32.32
CA TYR A 775 -18.79 6.52 32.47
C TYR A 775 -19.58 6.47 33.79
N GLY A 776 -19.37 5.44 34.62
CA GLY A 776 -20.13 5.19 35.85
C GLY A 776 -19.85 6.16 37.00
N VAL A 777 -18.83 7.03 36.91
CA VAL A 777 -18.47 8.07 37.92
C VAL A 777 -18.45 7.51 39.36
N GLY A 778 -17.91 6.31 39.57
CA GLY A 778 -17.85 5.65 40.88
C GLY A 778 -19.15 5.01 41.39
N ALA A 779 -20.26 5.13 40.64
CA ALA A 779 -21.51 4.46 40.96
C ALA A 779 -21.50 2.98 40.54
N PRO A 780 -22.27 2.09 41.20
CA PRO A 780 -22.22 0.66 40.93
C PRO A 780 -22.77 0.33 39.54
N VAL A 781 -22.08 -0.55 38.81
CA VAL A 781 -22.56 -1.10 37.54
C VAL A 781 -23.27 -2.42 37.83
N ARG A 782 -24.54 -2.54 37.42
CA ARG A 782 -25.35 -3.74 37.65
C ARG A 782 -25.57 -4.51 36.36
N LEU A 783 -25.17 -5.78 36.34
CA LEU A 783 -25.44 -6.73 35.25
C LEU A 783 -26.43 -7.79 35.72
N VAL A 784 -27.56 -7.91 35.03
CA VAL A 784 -28.64 -8.86 35.33
C VAL A 784 -28.96 -9.67 34.09
N ALA A 785 -29.03 -11.00 34.21
CA ALA A 785 -29.51 -11.88 33.14
C ALA A 785 -30.82 -12.57 33.53
N ARG A 786 -31.81 -12.59 32.63
CA ARG A 786 -33.13 -13.22 32.85
C ARG A 786 -33.63 -13.89 31.57
N ALA A 787 -34.40 -14.97 31.71
CA ALA A 787 -35.14 -15.55 30.60
C ALA A 787 -36.16 -14.53 30.07
N HIS A 788 -36.25 -14.35 28.75
CA HIS A 788 -37.14 -13.39 28.12
C HIS A 788 -37.59 -13.91 26.76
N GLY A 789 -38.90 -14.11 26.57
CA GLY A 789 -39.44 -14.70 25.34
C GLY A 789 -38.89 -16.10 25.07
N GLU A 790 -38.43 -16.35 23.83
CA GLU A 790 -37.76 -17.59 23.43
C GLU A 790 -36.24 -17.60 23.70
N GLY A 791 -35.72 -16.70 24.55
CA GLY A 791 -34.30 -16.53 24.75
C GLY A 791 -33.92 -15.92 26.10
N ILE A 792 -32.82 -15.16 26.12
CA ILE A 792 -32.25 -14.57 27.33
C ILE A 792 -31.99 -13.08 27.09
N ALA A 793 -32.40 -12.25 28.05
CA ALA A 793 -32.05 -10.84 28.09
C ALA A 793 -30.97 -10.58 29.14
N ILE A 794 -29.90 -9.87 28.76
CA ILE A 794 -28.84 -9.39 29.63
C ILE A 794 -28.93 -7.87 29.69
N ALA A 795 -29.19 -7.34 30.88
CA ALA A 795 -29.29 -5.91 31.16
C ALA A 795 -28.03 -5.43 31.89
N VAL A 796 -27.38 -4.38 31.38
CA VAL A 796 -26.26 -3.68 32.02
C VAL A 796 -26.68 -2.24 32.32
N ARG A 797 -26.75 -1.90 33.60
CA ARG A 797 -27.14 -0.57 34.10
C ARG A 797 -25.93 0.14 34.70
N ASP A 798 -25.67 1.35 34.22
CA ASP A 798 -24.83 2.35 34.90
C ASP A 798 -25.70 3.47 35.50
N PHE A 799 -25.10 4.26 36.39
CA PHE A 799 -25.72 5.45 37.00
C PHE A 799 -24.86 6.70 36.73
N GLY A 800 -24.25 6.76 35.55
CA GLY A 800 -23.41 7.87 35.11
C GLY A 800 -24.21 9.08 34.62
N PRO A 801 -23.59 9.98 33.83
CA PRO A 801 -24.20 11.21 33.35
C PRO A 801 -25.34 10.98 32.33
N GLY A 802 -25.58 9.74 31.89
CA GLY A 802 -26.57 9.43 30.87
C GLY A 802 -26.21 9.95 29.48
N ILE A 803 -27.07 9.69 28.50
CA ILE A 803 -26.88 10.02 27.09
C ILE A 803 -28.04 10.92 26.65
N ALA A 804 -27.73 12.02 25.96
CA ALA A 804 -28.74 12.92 25.42
C ALA A 804 -29.60 12.22 24.35
N ALA A 805 -30.91 12.49 24.32
CA ALA A 805 -31.85 11.83 23.40
C ALA A 805 -31.45 11.97 21.92
N GLU A 806 -30.85 13.10 21.56
CA GLU A 806 -30.35 13.40 20.21
C GLU A 806 -29.18 12.50 19.79
N GLN A 807 -28.41 11.97 20.74
CA GLN A 807 -27.25 11.12 20.49
C GLN A 807 -27.60 9.63 20.42
N ILE A 808 -28.74 9.21 20.98
CA ILE A 808 -29.16 7.80 21.02
C ILE A 808 -29.24 7.16 19.63
N PRO A 809 -29.83 7.79 18.59
CA PRO A 809 -29.87 7.20 17.24
C PRO A 809 -28.49 6.98 16.61
N HIS A 810 -27.49 7.77 17.02
CA HIS A 810 -26.14 7.75 16.44
C HIS A 810 -25.13 6.97 17.29
N LEU A 811 -25.54 6.45 18.45
CA LEU A 811 -24.66 5.79 19.42
C LEU A 811 -23.95 4.53 18.89
N PHE A 812 -24.57 3.85 17.93
CA PHE A 812 -24.03 2.67 17.27
C PHE A 812 -23.38 2.97 15.91
N SER A 813 -23.25 4.25 15.54
CA SER A 813 -22.60 4.67 14.28
C SER A 813 -21.07 4.80 14.41
N ARG A 814 -20.35 4.75 13.28
CA ARG A 814 -18.87 4.77 13.27
C ARG A 814 -18.32 6.08 13.83
N LEU A 815 -17.30 5.99 14.69
CA LEU A 815 -16.49 7.12 15.22
C LEU A 815 -17.30 8.22 15.93
N HIS A 816 -18.55 7.95 16.33
CA HIS A 816 -19.40 8.96 16.95
C HIS A 816 -19.00 9.19 18.42
N ARG A 817 -18.74 10.44 18.79
CA ARG A 817 -18.52 10.90 20.18
C ARG A 817 -19.46 12.07 20.46
N GLY A 818 -19.96 12.17 21.70
CA GLY A 818 -20.75 13.32 22.13
C GLY A 818 -19.97 14.64 22.01
N ALA A 819 -20.66 15.72 21.64
CA ALA A 819 -20.08 17.00 21.24
C ALA A 819 -19.17 17.68 22.30
N ASP A 820 -19.27 17.32 23.57
CA ASP A 820 -18.52 17.94 24.68
C ASP A 820 -17.14 17.30 24.98
N ALA A 821 -16.70 16.31 24.20
CA ALA A 821 -15.49 15.52 24.48
C ALA A 821 -14.17 16.10 23.95
N LEU A 822 -14.14 17.36 23.49
CA LEU A 822 -12.93 18.00 22.94
C LEU A 822 -11.89 18.39 24.02
N ASN A 823 -12.29 18.51 25.29
CA ASN A 823 -11.46 19.04 26.37
C ASN A 823 -11.11 18.05 27.51
N GLN A 824 -11.40 16.76 27.37
CA GLN A 824 -11.04 15.75 28.38
C GLN A 824 -10.16 14.63 27.78
N ALA A 825 -9.18 14.17 28.56
CA ALA A 825 -8.11 13.25 28.17
C ALA A 825 -8.62 11.95 27.48
N PRO A 826 -7.85 11.35 26.58
CA PRO A 826 -8.37 10.47 25.53
C PRO A 826 -8.51 9.02 26.01
N ARG A 827 -9.73 8.45 26.02
CA ARG A 827 -9.91 6.99 26.12
C ARG A 827 -11.09 6.47 25.29
N GLY A 828 -10.85 6.18 24.00
CA GLY A 828 -11.71 5.32 23.17
C GLY A 828 -12.02 5.86 21.78
N MET A 829 -11.90 5.02 20.76
CA MET A 829 -12.11 5.35 19.33
C MET A 829 -13.60 5.39 18.91
N GLY A 830 -14.55 5.17 19.84
CA GLY A 830 -15.99 5.14 19.52
C GLY A 830 -16.47 3.90 18.76
N LEU A 831 -15.62 2.87 18.61
CA LEU A 831 -15.94 1.66 17.84
C LEU A 831 -16.61 0.53 18.66
N GLY A 832 -16.51 0.58 19.99
CA GLY A 832 -16.88 -0.56 20.84
C GLY A 832 -18.36 -0.93 20.82
N LEU A 833 -19.26 0.05 20.84
CA LEU A 833 -20.71 -0.19 20.87
C LEU A 833 -21.23 -0.67 19.52
N MET A 834 -20.69 -0.15 18.42
CA MET A 834 -20.98 -0.63 17.06
C MET A 834 -20.58 -2.11 16.94
N ILE A 835 -19.35 -2.47 17.35
CA ILE A 835 -18.89 -3.87 17.36
C ILE A 835 -19.83 -4.74 18.21
N ALA A 836 -20.17 -4.31 19.43
CA ALA A 836 -21.06 -5.08 20.30
C ALA A 836 -22.44 -5.34 19.66
N ARG A 837 -23.02 -4.34 19.00
CA ARG A 837 -24.30 -4.49 18.30
C ARG A 837 -24.19 -5.47 17.14
N GLU A 838 -23.22 -5.29 16.26
CA GLU A 838 -23.05 -6.14 15.08
C GLU A 838 -22.80 -7.60 15.45
N LEU A 839 -21.93 -7.84 16.45
CA LEU A 839 -21.62 -9.20 16.91
C LEU A 839 -22.87 -9.93 17.40
N ILE A 840 -23.79 -9.22 18.07
CA ILE A 840 -25.03 -9.80 18.59
C ILE A 840 -26.08 -9.97 17.48
N GLU A 841 -26.27 -8.97 16.63
CA GLU A 841 -27.29 -9.00 15.57
C GLU A 841 -26.99 -10.08 14.51
N ARG A 842 -25.72 -10.34 14.18
CA ARG A 842 -25.32 -11.44 13.29
C ARG A 842 -25.66 -12.83 13.80
N GLN A 843 -25.88 -12.96 15.10
CA GLN A 843 -26.27 -14.22 15.76
C GLN A 843 -27.79 -14.32 15.98
N GLY A 844 -28.58 -13.40 15.39
CA GLY A 844 -30.03 -13.34 15.57
C GLY A 844 -30.47 -12.70 16.89
N GLY A 845 -29.56 -12.04 17.61
CA GLY A 845 -29.86 -11.26 18.81
C GLY A 845 -30.21 -9.79 18.51
N SER A 846 -30.35 -8.98 19.56
CA SER A 846 -30.49 -7.53 19.42
C SER A 846 -29.84 -6.77 20.57
N VAL A 847 -29.44 -5.52 20.34
CA VAL A 847 -28.93 -4.61 21.38
C VAL A 847 -29.76 -3.33 21.38
N SER A 848 -30.26 -2.94 22.56
CA SER A 848 -31.01 -1.71 22.76
C SER A 848 -30.46 -0.89 23.93
N VAL A 849 -30.76 0.40 23.94
CA VAL A 849 -30.32 1.34 24.99
C VAL A 849 -31.48 2.23 25.43
N GLN A 850 -31.58 2.45 26.73
CA GLN A 850 -32.46 3.44 27.35
C GLN A 850 -31.60 4.31 28.27
N SER A 851 -31.62 5.63 28.07
CA SER A 851 -30.79 6.55 28.85
C SER A 851 -31.46 7.91 28.98
N GLU A 852 -31.29 8.54 30.13
CA GLU A 852 -31.71 9.91 30.43
C GLU A 852 -30.53 10.67 31.05
N LEU A 853 -30.35 11.93 30.67
CA LEU A 853 -29.29 12.78 31.23
C LEU A 853 -29.40 12.85 32.76
N GLY A 854 -28.28 12.59 33.44
CA GLY A 854 -28.16 12.57 34.89
C GLY A 854 -28.68 11.31 35.59
N GLN A 855 -29.29 10.36 34.88
CA GLN A 855 -29.81 9.11 35.49
C GLN A 855 -29.03 7.85 35.12
N GLY A 856 -28.11 7.93 34.15
CA GLY A 856 -27.32 6.80 33.65
C GLY A 856 -28.02 6.01 32.54
N SER A 857 -27.35 4.97 32.03
CA SER A 857 -27.77 4.22 30.85
C SER A 857 -28.05 2.76 31.14
N LEU A 858 -29.07 2.20 30.49
CA LEU A 858 -29.44 0.80 30.51
C LEU A 858 -29.24 0.21 29.12
N PHE A 859 -28.25 -0.65 28.97
CA PHE A 859 -28.03 -1.44 27.76
C PHE A 859 -28.67 -2.82 27.93
N THR A 860 -29.46 -3.25 26.96
CA THR A 860 -30.10 -4.57 26.97
C THR A 860 -29.69 -5.36 25.74
N ILE A 861 -29.11 -6.54 25.96
CA ILE A 861 -28.73 -7.52 24.94
C ILE A 861 -29.75 -8.65 24.98
N PHE A 862 -30.36 -8.97 23.84
CA PHE A 862 -31.18 -10.16 23.67
C PHE A 862 -30.42 -11.24 22.90
N LEU A 863 -30.46 -12.47 23.39
CA LEU A 863 -29.85 -13.64 22.78
C LEU A 863 -30.91 -14.72 22.52
N PRO A 864 -30.93 -15.35 21.33
CA PRO A 864 -31.90 -16.40 21.01
C PRO A 864 -31.63 -17.67 21.83
N GLY A 865 -32.69 -18.35 22.29
CA GLY A 865 -32.59 -19.65 22.95
C GLY A 865 -32.28 -20.78 21.98
N ALA A 866 -31.66 -21.85 22.48
CA ALA A 866 -31.42 -23.06 21.70
C ALA A 866 -32.75 -23.78 21.39
N LYS A 867 -33.18 -23.76 20.13
CA LYS A 867 -34.38 -24.47 19.63
C LYS A 867 -34.08 -25.94 19.34
N ASP A 868 -33.66 -26.70 20.35
CA ASP A 868 -33.85 -28.15 20.48
C ASP A 868 -32.98 -28.70 21.62
N VAL A 869 -33.55 -28.74 22.83
CA VAL A 869 -32.87 -29.31 24.01
C VAL A 869 -32.84 -30.86 23.94
N ALA A 870 -33.52 -31.49 22.97
CA ALA A 870 -33.67 -32.94 22.89
C ALA A 870 -32.52 -33.68 22.19
N GLN A 871 -31.64 -33.03 21.43
CA GLN A 871 -30.50 -33.70 20.74
C GLN A 871 -29.11 -33.29 21.25
N ALA A 872 -28.97 -32.18 21.99
CA ALA A 872 -27.66 -31.64 22.41
C ALA A 872 -27.01 -32.37 23.61
N VAL A 873 -27.70 -33.31 24.27
CA VAL A 873 -27.12 -34.12 25.36
C VAL A 873 -26.48 -35.42 24.84
N ALA A 874 -26.50 -35.68 23.53
CA ALA A 874 -26.00 -36.91 22.92
C ALA A 874 -24.85 -36.74 21.89
N ALA A 875 -24.24 -35.56 21.78
CA ALA A 875 -23.10 -35.30 20.88
C ALA A 875 -21.83 -34.96 21.64
#